data_AF-W9YGU8-F1
#
_entry.id   AF-W9YGU8-F1
#
_cell.length_a   1.000
_cell.length_b   1.000
_cell.length_c   1.000
_cell.angle_alpha   90.00
_cell.angle_beta   90.00
_cell.angle_gamma   90.00
#
_symmetry.space_group_name_H-M   'P 1'
#
loop_
_entity.id
_entity.type
_entity.pdbx_description
1 polymer ?
#
loop_
_entity_poly.entity_id
_entity_poly.type
_entity_poly.pdbx_seq_one_letter_code
_entity_poly.pdbx_strand_id
1 'polypeptide(L)'
;MAAYLASNGGNKAKLAKFVTKLSVNVTHIVRKNKAGRHIPRIKVISGLATRNDGAGLIPPPIVPESGAGPKEVRFWLENSAGPSSSAPGGGRGGAKGGMGGGGAGAGSKKGKQAPKPGPTPAPPQGRYISVYEFFRSGMERAQGFWLLPLPVVNVGTRERPSYLPAQVCHVIPGQASNAQLTPAQTQQIIRFAVRRPAQNAQSIITAGAQMLTGDTSTLDAFNISIRPRLLSVPGRVLNSPSVRYGAQKQAATRFGSWNMQQVQFSAKTNLPYWTYLWISSPTVDPWRDEEELQTSVRKFTAKLGELGITCSDCTRGMRITVGPGPGTVESRIDEAFHRFTSSPNRPPPKLVLAILPAADVAIYNRVKYACDVREGLINVCVIASKFAKANDQYLANVGLKFNLKLGGINQSLEPSKLGLLSQGKTMVVGIDVTHPSPGSAATAPSVAGIVASIDKGLGQWPADLAIQTARQEMVAGLQSLMEARLALWKSHNGVYPENILIYRDGVSEGQYNLVLDQELPEVRSACAKLYSATATKQGLPRITIVIVGKRHHIRFYPTDSKQADRSSNPQNGTVVDRGVTEARNWDFFMQAHTAIQGTARPAHYYVVWDEIFQARQGSGYPPPFKNAADVLEDLTHNMCYLFGRATKAVSICPPAYYADLVCERARCYMSGLFNPSGASSAGSVGEGDESTSHGPDSSLVKIHPNVRNSMFYV
;
A
#
# COMPACT_ATOMS: atom_id res chain seq x y z
N MET A 1 -8.50 -24.41 -13.34
CA MET A 1 -8.22 -23.80 -14.66
C MET A 1 -9.49 -23.39 -15.40
N ALA A 2 -10.46 -24.28 -15.65
CA ALA A 2 -11.71 -23.96 -16.36
C ALA A 2 -12.45 -22.74 -15.78
N ALA A 3 -12.70 -22.72 -14.46
CA ALA A 3 -13.35 -21.58 -13.79
C ALA A 3 -12.56 -20.27 -13.97
N TYR A 4 -11.22 -20.33 -13.93
CA TYR A 4 -10.38 -19.14 -14.14
C TYR A 4 -10.56 -18.59 -15.56
N LEU A 5 -10.53 -19.46 -16.57
CA LEU A 5 -10.72 -19.06 -17.98
C LEU A 5 -12.11 -18.48 -18.24
N ALA A 6 -13.15 -19.05 -17.61
CA ALA A 6 -14.51 -18.54 -17.69
C ALA A 6 -14.63 -17.13 -17.07
N SER A 7 -13.98 -16.88 -15.94
CA SER A 7 -14.05 -15.58 -15.25
C SER A 7 -13.11 -14.50 -15.80
N ASN A 8 -12.05 -14.87 -16.54
CA ASN A 8 -10.99 -13.94 -16.96
C ASN A 8 -10.80 -13.85 -18.48
N GLY A 9 -11.73 -14.40 -19.25
CA GLY A 9 -11.80 -14.27 -20.71
C GLY A 9 -10.61 -14.90 -21.44
N GLY A 10 -10.53 -16.24 -21.48
CA GLY A 10 -9.67 -17.02 -22.39
C GLY A 10 -8.15 -16.77 -22.35
N ASN A 11 -7.67 -15.80 -21.59
CA ASN A 11 -6.31 -15.29 -21.66
C ASN A 11 -5.32 -16.29 -21.03
N LYS A 12 -4.63 -17.04 -21.90
CA LYS A 12 -3.67 -18.08 -21.51
C LYS A 12 -2.45 -17.52 -20.77
N ALA A 13 -2.02 -16.27 -21.04
CA ALA A 13 -0.90 -15.65 -20.35
C ALA A 13 -1.22 -15.33 -18.88
N LYS A 14 -2.43 -14.81 -18.61
CA LYS A 14 -2.94 -14.62 -17.24
C LYS A 14 -3.09 -15.95 -16.51
N LEU A 15 -3.62 -16.98 -17.19
CA LEU A 15 -3.71 -18.32 -16.63
C LEU A 15 -2.34 -18.90 -16.27
N ALA A 16 -1.33 -18.74 -17.14
CA ALA A 16 0.03 -19.19 -16.86
C ALA A 16 0.57 -18.57 -15.58
N LYS A 17 0.48 -17.23 -15.44
CA LYS A 17 0.88 -16.52 -14.21
C LYS A 17 0.14 -17.02 -12.96
N PHE A 18 -1.14 -17.38 -13.10
CA PHE A 18 -1.97 -17.87 -12.00
C PHE A 18 -1.56 -19.27 -11.51
N VAL A 19 -1.12 -20.17 -12.42
CA VAL A 19 -0.79 -21.56 -12.05
C VAL A 19 0.69 -21.81 -11.81
N THR A 20 1.58 -20.95 -12.33
CA THR A 20 3.02 -21.05 -12.08
C THR A 20 3.32 -20.97 -10.59
N LYS A 21 4.26 -21.80 -10.12
CA LYS A 21 4.65 -22.04 -8.72
C LYS A 21 3.63 -22.78 -7.85
N LEU A 22 2.47 -23.16 -8.38
CA LEU A 22 1.58 -24.06 -7.65
C LEU A 22 2.22 -25.45 -7.54
N SER A 23 2.28 -25.93 -6.31
CA SER A 23 2.62 -27.32 -5.99
C SER A 23 1.37 -28.17 -6.18
N VAL A 24 1.53 -29.28 -6.91
CA VAL A 24 0.47 -30.22 -7.24
C VAL A 24 0.91 -31.63 -6.89
N ASN A 25 0.02 -32.40 -6.28
CA ASN A 25 0.17 -33.84 -6.17
C ASN A 25 -0.31 -34.49 -7.48
N VAL A 26 0.53 -35.33 -8.04
CA VAL A 26 0.32 -35.97 -9.33
C VAL A 26 -0.40 -37.31 -9.13
N THR A 27 -1.59 -37.46 -9.72
CA THR A 27 -2.50 -38.58 -9.39
C THR A 27 -2.39 -39.79 -10.32
N HIS A 28 -1.77 -39.65 -11.49
CA HIS A 28 -1.68 -40.73 -12.48
C HIS A 28 -0.66 -41.82 -12.13
N ILE A 29 0.23 -41.59 -11.17
CA ILE A 29 1.21 -42.58 -10.69
C ILE A 29 1.05 -42.72 -9.19
N VAL A 30 0.56 -43.88 -8.77
CA VAL A 30 0.40 -44.24 -7.35
C VAL A 30 1.63 -45.04 -6.92
N ARG A 31 2.42 -44.50 -5.99
CA ARG A 31 3.50 -45.24 -5.32
C ARG A 31 3.11 -45.53 -3.89
N LYS A 32 3.37 -46.76 -3.43
CA LYS A 32 3.19 -47.15 -2.03
C LYS A 32 4.55 -47.38 -1.39
N ASN A 33 4.70 -46.98 -0.12
CA ASN A 33 5.87 -47.35 0.67
C ASN A 33 5.78 -48.83 1.12
N LYS A 34 6.81 -49.33 1.80
CA LYS A 34 6.84 -50.71 2.33
C LYS A 34 5.70 -51.02 3.31
N ALA A 35 5.09 -50.00 3.91
CA ALA A 35 3.92 -50.11 4.79
C ALA A 35 2.57 -49.95 4.05
N GLY A 36 2.57 -49.99 2.71
CA GLY A 36 1.36 -49.87 1.89
C GLY A 36 0.75 -48.46 1.81
N ARG A 37 1.35 -47.45 2.46
CA ARG A 37 0.86 -46.06 2.46
C ARG A 37 1.24 -45.34 1.17
N HIS A 38 0.31 -44.54 0.66
CA HIS A 38 0.52 -43.73 -0.54
C HIS A 38 1.63 -42.68 -0.32
N ILE A 39 2.59 -42.63 -1.24
CA ILE A 39 3.64 -41.59 -1.25
C ILE A 39 3.18 -40.50 -2.22
N PRO A 40 2.84 -39.28 -1.75
CA PRO A 40 2.46 -38.19 -2.63
C PRO A 40 3.63 -37.82 -3.55
N ARG A 41 3.35 -37.65 -4.84
CA ARG A 41 4.34 -37.21 -5.82
C ARG A 41 4.10 -35.73 -6.11
N ILE A 42 4.75 -34.90 -5.32
CA ILE A 42 4.61 -33.45 -5.41
C ILE A 42 5.49 -32.92 -6.55
N LYS A 43 4.89 -32.09 -7.40
CA LYS A 43 5.55 -31.38 -8.50
C LYS A 43 5.16 -29.91 -8.45
N VAL A 44 6.07 -29.03 -8.87
CA VAL A 44 5.82 -27.60 -8.97
C VAL A 44 5.58 -27.26 -10.43
N ILE A 45 4.51 -26.54 -10.73
CA ILE A 45 4.23 -26.06 -12.08
C ILE A 45 5.21 -24.93 -12.41
N SER A 46 6.03 -25.10 -13.45
CA SER A 46 6.91 -24.05 -13.97
C SER A 46 6.15 -23.10 -14.90
N GLY A 47 5.18 -23.62 -15.65
CA GLY A 47 4.32 -22.83 -16.53
C GLY A 47 3.32 -23.68 -17.30
N LEU A 48 2.69 -23.07 -18.31
CA LEU A 48 2.00 -23.82 -19.35
C LEU A 48 3.02 -24.31 -20.39
N ALA A 49 2.68 -25.34 -21.16
CA ALA A 49 3.51 -25.77 -22.28
C ALA A 49 3.71 -24.62 -23.30
N THR A 50 4.94 -24.42 -23.77
CA THR A 50 5.28 -23.35 -24.71
C THR A 50 6.09 -23.85 -25.91
N ARG A 51 6.09 -23.10 -27.02
CA ARG A 51 6.89 -23.37 -28.23
C ARG A 51 8.39 -23.53 -27.96
N ASN A 52 8.88 -22.90 -26.90
CA ASN A 52 10.30 -22.86 -26.59
C ASN A 52 10.75 -23.95 -25.61
N ASP A 53 9.82 -24.81 -25.17
CA ASP A 53 10.15 -25.91 -24.29
C ASP A 53 10.95 -26.96 -25.06
N GLY A 54 12.04 -27.45 -24.48
CA GLY A 54 12.85 -28.54 -25.03
C GLY A 54 13.54 -28.21 -26.36
N ALA A 55 13.74 -26.93 -26.70
CA ALA A 55 14.33 -26.52 -27.98
C ALA A 55 15.73 -27.14 -28.26
N GLY A 56 16.47 -27.50 -27.20
CA GLY A 56 17.75 -28.21 -27.30
C GLY A 56 17.66 -29.74 -27.27
N LEU A 57 16.46 -30.33 -27.17
CA LEU A 57 16.27 -31.78 -27.25
C LEU A 57 16.21 -32.22 -28.71
N ILE A 58 16.72 -33.42 -28.99
CA ILE A 58 16.71 -34.01 -30.34
C ILE A 58 16.00 -35.37 -30.27
N PRO A 59 14.79 -35.52 -30.83
CA PRO A 59 13.98 -34.47 -31.45
C PRO A 59 13.19 -33.65 -30.41
N PRO A 60 12.94 -32.34 -30.64
CA PRO A 60 12.30 -31.46 -29.66
C PRO A 60 10.80 -31.76 -29.53
N PRO A 61 10.15 -31.45 -28.39
CA PRO A 61 8.70 -31.55 -28.28
C PRO A 61 8.00 -30.57 -29.23
N ILE A 62 6.79 -30.93 -29.67
CA ILE A 62 5.97 -30.10 -30.57
C ILE A 62 4.86 -29.46 -29.73
N VAL A 63 4.94 -28.13 -29.59
CA VAL A 63 3.93 -27.31 -28.91
C VAL A 63 3.48 -26.21 -29.88
N PRO A 64 2.28 -26.29 -30.49
CA PRO A 64 1.88 -25.37 -31.56
C PRO A 64 1.66 -23.94 -31.06
N GLU A 65 1.27 -23.76 -29.80
CA GLU A 65 1.10 -22.44 -29.18
C GLU A 65 1.25 -22.51 -27.66
N SER A 66 1.50 -21.35 -27.04
CA SER A 66 1.59 -21.26 -25.58
C SER A 66 0.25 -21.61 -24.94
N GLY A 67 0.26 -22.59 -24.04
CA GLY A 67 -0.95 -23.14 -23.44
C GLY A 67 -1.79 -23.98 -24.40
N ALA A 68 -1.15 -24.70 -25.31
CA ALA A 68 -1.78 -25.75 -26.12
C ALA A 68 -2.36 -26.89 -25.25
N GLY A 69 -3.37 -27.58 -25.77
CA GLY A 69 -4.06 -28.66 -25.08
C GLY A 69 -3.37 -30.03 -25.20
N PRO A 70 -3.83 -31.06 -24.47
CA PRO A 70 -3.19 -32.38 -24.46
C PRO A 70 -3.16 -33.10 -25.80
N LYS A 71 -4.12 -32.84 -26.70
CA LYS A 71 -4.14 -33.42 -28.06
C LYS A 71 -3.12 -32.79 -29.01
N GLU A 72 -2.72 -31.56 -28.70
CA GLU A 72 -1.87 -30.72 -29.54
C GLU A 72 -0.40 -30.83 -29.14
N VAL A 73 -0.13 -30.86 -27.83
CA VAL A 73 1.22 -31.03 -27.29
C VAL A 73 1.69 -32.46 -27.52
N ARG A 74 2.82 -32.62 -28.23
CA ARG A 74 3.44 -33.93 -28.51
C ARG A 74 4.87 -33.94 -28.02
N PHE A 75 5.32 -35.11 -27.56
CA PHE A 75 6.72 -35.33 -27.20
C PHE A 75 7.21 -36.62 -27.83
N TRP A 76 8.53 -36.73 -27.96
CA TRP A 76 9.15 -37.92 -28.49
C TRP A 76 9.14 -39.04 -27.46
N LEU A 77 8.54 -40.19 -27.81
CA LEU A 77 8.59 -41.41 -27.03
C LEU A 77 9.53 -42.38 -27.75
N GLU A 78 10.65 -42.69 -27.10
CA GLU A 78 11.58 -43.72 -27.58
C GLU A 78 10.91 -45.10 -27.49
N ASN A 79 11.10 -45.92 -28.52
CA ASN A 79 10.63 -47.30 -28.48
C ASN A 79 11.49 -48.06 -27.47
N SER A 80 10.91 -48.42 -26.33
CA SER A 80 11.56 -49.32 -25.38
C SER A 80 11.68 -50.70 -26.03
N ALA A 81 12.87 -51.12 -26.44
CA ALA A 81 13.17 -52.54 -26.45
C ALA A 81 13.00 -53.05 -24.99
N GLY A 82 12.43 -54.25 -24.83
CA GLY A 82 12.01 -54.83 -23.55
C GLY A 82 13.08 -54.89 -22.44
N PRO A 83 12.71 -55.36 -21.25
CA PRO A 83 13.32 -55.00 -19.97
C PRO A 83 14.80 -55.41 -19.91
N SER A 84 15.70 -54.44 -19.73
CA SER A 84 17.00 -54.73 -19.14
C SER A 84 16.79 -54.91 -17.63
N SER A 85 16.99 -56.15 -17.20
CA SER A 85 17.14 -56.54 -15.80
C SER A 85 18.26 -55.70 -15.15
N SER A 86 17.89 -54.60 -14.49
CA SER A 86 18.77 -53.98 -13.50
C SER A 86 18.69 -54.79 -12.21
N ALA A 87 19.48 -55.87 -12.14
CA ALA A 87 19.90 -56.43 -10.87
C ALA A 87 20.93 -55.49 -10.21
N PRO A 88 21.00 -55.44 -8.87
CA PRO A 88 21.62 -54.35 -8.13
C PRO A 88 23.14 -54.51 -8.02
N GLY A 89 23.89 -53.62 -8.66
CA GLY A 89 25.32 -53.43 -8.42
C GLY A 89 25.54 -52.41 -7.30
N GLY A 90 25.90 -52.90 -6.12
CA GLY A 90 26.29 -52.06 -4.98
C GLY A 90 27.56 -51.25 -5.26
N GLY A 91 27.58 -50.03 -4.74
CA GLY A 91 28.76 -49.16 -4.78
C GLY A 91 28.59 -48.01 -3.80
N ARG A 92 29.01 -48.24 -2.55
CA ARG A 92 29.21 -47.20 -1.53
C ARG A 92 30.29 -46.22 -2.02
N GLY A 93 30.06 -44.93 -1.77
CA GLY A 93 31.09 -43.88 -1.77
C GLY A 93 30.38 -42.56 -1.49
N GLY A 94 30.39 -41.98 -0.29
CA GLY A 94 31.53 -41.84 0.61
C GLY A 94 32.23 -40.51 0.29
N ALA A 95 31.61 -39.39 0.72
CA ALA A 95 32.24 -38.09 0.67
C ALA A 95 33.34 -38.00 1.74
N LYS A 96 34.57 -37.71 1.33
CA LYS A 96 35.60 -37.04 2.14
C LYS A 96 36.49 -36.21 1.24
N GLY A 97 36.70 -34.95 1.63
CA GLY A 97 37.65 -34.04 1.01
C GLY A 97 39.10 -34.31 1.44
N GLY A 98 40.03 -33.62 0.79
CA GLY A 98 41.44 -33.59 1.16
C GLY A 98 42.31 -32.92 0.10
N MET A 99 43.07 -31.92 0.54
CA MET A 99 43.96 -31.01 -0.18
C MET A 99 45.14 -31.66 -0.92
N GLY A 100 45.72 -30.90 -1.89
CA GLY A 100 47.14 -30.52 -1.81
C GLY A 100 48.10 -30.94 -2.95
N GLY A 101 48.75 -29.93 -3.55
CA GLY A 101 50.09 -29.96 -4.20
C GLY A 101 50.19 -30.64 -5.57
N GLY A 102 50.79 -30.09 -6.63
CA GLY A 102 51.94 -29.19 -6.75
C GLY A 102 53.13 -29.97 -7.31
N GLY A 103 53.43 -29.85 -8.61
CA GLY A 103 54.61 -30.47 -9.22
C GLY A 103 54.69 -30.31 -10.73
N ALA A 104 55.57 -29.43 -11.20
CA ALA A 104 55.91 -29.22 -12.60
C ALA A 104 56.92 -30.27 -13.10
N GLY A 105 56.77 -30.70 -14.36
CA GLY A 105 57.75 -31.54 -15.06
C GLY A 105 57.50 -31.51 -16.57
N ALA A 106 58.40 -30.85 -17.30
CA ALA A 106 58.41 -30.76 -18.76
C ALA A 106 58.96 -32.04 -19.39
N GLY A 107 58.43 -32.46 -20.56
CA GLY A 107 59.03 -33.58 -21.30
C GLY A 107 58.30 -34.08 -22.54
N SER A 108 58.55 -33.42 -23.68
CA SER A 108 58.59 -33.96 -25.05
C SER A 108 57.31 -34.26 -25.85
N LYS A 109 57.34 -33.77 -27.09
CA LYS A 109 56.36 -33.88 -28.18
C LYS A 109 56.36 -35.28 -28.81
N LYS A 110 55.18 -35.87 -29.04
CA LYS A 110 54.91 -36.77 -30.17
C LYS A 110 53.53 -36.44 -30.78
N GLY A 111 53.50 -36.32 -32.10
CA GLY A 111 52.40 -35.76 -32.88
C GLY A 111 51.07 -36.49 -32.73
N LYS A 112 49.99 -35.72 -32.59
CA LYS A 112 48.60 -36.20 -32.70
C LYS A 112 48.16 -36.11 -34.15
N GLN A 113 47.87 -37.26 -34.75
CA GLN A 113 47.02 -37.36 -35.93
C GLN A 113 45.62 -36.81 -35.61
N ALA A 114 45.04 -36.12 -36.58
CA ALA A 114 43.67 -35.60 -36.51
C ALA A 114 42.66 -36.72 -36.25
N PRO A 115 41.67 -36.55 -35.35
CA PRO A 115 40.59 -37.51 -35.19
C PRO A 115 39.69 -37.48 -36.44
N LYS A 116 39.50 -38.65 -37.05
CA LYS A 116 38.48 -38.88 -38.08
C LYS A 116 37.08 -38.51 -37.52
N PRO A 117 36.14 -38.01 -38.37
CA PRO A 117 34.78 -37.74 -37.94
C PRO A 117 34.15 -39.05 -37.43
N GLY A 118 33.70 -39.05 -36.18
CA GLY A 118 32.85 -40.13 -35.66
C GLY A 118 31.53 -40.20 -36.45
N PRO A 119 30.92 -41.39 -36.58
CA PRO A 119 29.71 -41.56 -37.36
C PRO A 119 28.57 -40.71 -36.81
N THR A 120 27.81 -40.10 -37.73
CA THR A 120 26.54 -39.41 -37.47
C THR A 120 25.66 -40.29 -36.57
N PRO A 121 25.05 -39.76 -35.48
CA PRO A 121 24.15 -40.55 -34.65
C PRO A 121 23.04 -41.16 -35.50
N ALA A 122 22.80 -42.47 -35.34
CA ALA A 122 21.65 -43.13 -35.95
C ALA A 122 20.35 -42.37 -35.61
N PRO A 123 19.38 -42.27 -36.53
CA PRO A 123 18.14 -41.58 -36.25
C PRO A 123 17.46 -42.22 -35.03
N PRO A 124 16.99 -41.43 -34.05
CA PRO A 124 16.35 -41.96 -32.87
C PRO A 124 15.16 -42.83 -33.29
N GLN A 125 15.13 -44.09 -32.84
CA GLN A 125 14.00 -44.98 -33.07
C GLN A 125 12.90 -44.68 -32.05
N GLY A 126 11.81 -44.08 -32.50
CA GLY A 126 10.72 -43.67 -31.64
C GLY A 126 9.60 -43.04 -32.45
N ARG A 127 8.60 -42.50 -31.76
CA ARG A 127 7.50 -41.77 -32.39
C ARG A 127 7.07 -40.58 -31.55
N TYR A 128 6.56 -39.55 -32.20
CA TYR A 128 5.81 -38.53 -31.50
C TYR A 128 4.49 -39.11 -31.00
N ILE A 129 4.20 -38.86 -29.73
CA ILE A 129 2.92 -39.18 -29.11
C ILE A 129 2.35 -37.90 -28.48
N SER A 130 1.05 -37.68 -28.63
CA SER A 130 0.41 -36.57 -27.92
C SER A 130 0.33 -36.88 -26.43
N VAL A 131 0.32 -35.82 -25.60
CA VAL A 131 0.08 -35.97 -24.16
C VAL A 131 -1.25 -36.70 -23.91
N TYR A 132 -2.28 -36.41 -24.71
CA TYR A 132 -3.56 -37.10 -24.66
C TYR A 132 -3.42 -38.62 -24.90
N GLU A 133 -2.76 -39.04 -25.97
CA GLU A 133 -2.62 -40.46 -26.31
C GLU A 133 -1.78 -41.22 -25.28
N PHE A 134 -0.69 -40.62 -24.79
CA PHE A 134 0.14 -41.22 -23.76
C PHE A 134 -0.67 -41.51 -22.49
N PHE A 135 -1.41 -40.53 -21.99
CA PHE A 135 -2.22 -40.67 -20.79
C PHE A 135 -3.47 -41.56 -21.01
N ARG A 136 -4.05 -41.58 -22.21
CA ARG A 136 -5.16 -42.49 -22.57
C ARG A 136 -4.73 -43.96 -22.54
N SER A 137 -3.52 -44.27 -23.01
CA SER A 137 -3.01 -45.65 -23.05
C SER A 137 -2.67 -46.24 -21.67
N GLY A 138 -2.38 -45.40 -20.67
CA GLY A 138 -1.95 -45.82 -19.34
C GLY A 138 -2.99 -45.68 -18.22
N MET A 139 -4.20 -45.17 -18.48
CA MET A 139 -5.24 -45.00 -17.46
C MET A 139 -6.60 -45.53 -17.93
N GLU A 140 -6.98 -46.73 -17.48
CA GLU A 140 -8.28 -47.36 -17.75
C GLU A 140 -9.48 -46.57 -17.19
N ARG A 141 -9.28 -45.69 -16.20
CA ARG A 141 -10.37 -45.02 -15.44
C ARG A 141 -10.89 -43.69 -15.97
N ALA A 142 -10.47 -43.22 -17.14
CA ALA A 142 -10.72 -41.82 -17.54
C ALA A 142 -11.52 -41.65 -18.85
N GLN A 143 -12.47 -42.54 -19.14
CA GLN A 143 -13.44 -42.33 -20.21
C GLN A 143 -14.40 -41.19 -19.81
N GLY A 144 -14.15 -39.97 -20.33
CA GLY A 144 -14.99 -38.77 -20.14
C GLY A 144 -14.23 -37.52 -19.66
N PHE A 145 -13.13 -37.68 -18.92
CA PHE A 145 -12.42 -36.56 -18.26
C PHE A 145 -11.48 -35.75 -19.19
N TRP A 146 -11.11 -36.32 -20.34
CA TRP A 146 -10.14 -35.74 -21.27
C TRP A 146 -10.75 -34.82 -22.34
N LEU A 147 -12.05 -34.55 -22.28
CA LEU A 147 -12.79 -33.79 -23.31
C LEU A 147 -12.66 -32.27 -23.19
N LEU A 148 -12.18 -31.75 -22.06
CA LEU A 148 -12.00 -30.31 -21.88
C LEU A 148 -10.65 -29.86 -22.46
N PRO A 149 -10.62 -28.88 -23.38
CA PRO A 149 -9.40 -28.35 -24.02
C PRO A 149 -8.62 -27.43 -23.07
N LEU A 150 -8.27 -27.93 -21.89
CA LEU A 150 -7.48 -27.19 -20.91
C LEU A 150 -5.99 -27.21 -21.30
N PRO A 151 -5.25 -26.12 -21.11
CA PRO A 151 -3.82 -26.09 -21.35
C PRO A 151 -3.05 -27.16 -20.56
N VAL A 152 -2.03 -27.74 -21.19
CA VAL A 152 -1.06 -28.63 -20.54
C VAL A 152 -0.13 -27.82 -19.63
N VAL A 153 0.17 -28.33 -18.44
CA VAL A 153 1.17 -27.74 -17.54
C VAL A 153 2.53 -28.37 -17.76
N ASN A 154 3.57 -27.55 -17.73
CA ASN A 154 4.95 -28.01 -17.59
C ASN A 154 5.31 -28.02 -16.10
N VAL A 155 5.77 -29.17 -15.60
CA VAL A 155 6.27 -29.35 -14.22
C VAL A 155 7.77 -29.69 -14.16
N GLY A 156 8.45 -29.60 -15.30
CA GLY A 156 9.89 -29.66 -15.45
C GLY A 156 10.49 -28.27 -15.62
N THR A 157 11.62 -28.17 -16.32
CA THR A 157 12.19 -26.88 -16.73
C THR A 157 11.85 -26.58 -18.19
N ARG A 158 12.26 -25.42 -18.70
CA ARG A 158 12.12 -25.10 -20.12
C ARG A 158 13.03 -25.99 -20.96
N GLU A 159 14.23 -26.31 -20.48
CA GLU A 159 15.24 -27.12 -21.17
C GLU A 159 14.87 -28.61 -21.12
N ARG A 160 14.30 -29.07 -20.01
CA ARG A 160 13.84 -30.45 -19.80
C ARG A 160 12.36 -30.44 -19.37
N PRO A 161 11.43 -30.22 -20.31
CA PRO A 161 10.02 -30.14 -20.00
C PRO A 161 9.45 -31.49 -19.54
N SER A 162 8.48 -31.42 -18.63
CA SER A 162 7.70 -32.56 -18.19
C SER A 162 6.24 -32.18 -18.22
N TYR A 163 5.52 -32.68 -19.21
CA TYR A 163 4.14 -32.29 -19.46
C TYR A 163 3.15 -33.13 -18.66
N LEU A 164 2.24 -32.45 -17.96
CA LEU A 164 1.10 -33.07 -17.29
C LEU A 164 -0.19 -32.38 -17.75
N PRO A 165 -1.24 -33.13 -18.08
CA PRO A 165 -2.58 -32.56 -18.15
C PRO A 165 -3.02 -32.00 -16.81
N ALA A 166 -3.82 -30.93 -16.83
CA ALA A 166 -4.35 -30.33 -15.60
C ALA A 166 -5.20 -31.33 -14.75
N GLN A 167 -5.83 -32.30 -15.41
CA GLN A 167 -6.71 -33.30 -14.81
C GLN A 167 -5.98 -34.27 -13.86
N VAL A 168 -4.67 -34.44 -14.01
CA VAL A 168 -3.86 -35.32 -13.15
C VAL A 168 -3.11 -34.58 -12.05
N CYS A 169 -3.43 -33.29 -11.87
CA CYS A 169 -2.75 -32.38 -10.96
C CYS A 169 -3.72 -31.89 -9.88
N HIS A 170 -3.56 -32.37 -8.65
CA HIS A 170 -4.33 -31.88 -7.50
C HIS A 170 -3.52 -30.85 -6.72
N VAL A 171 -3.98 -29.60 -6.63
CA VAL A 171 -3.30 -28.55 -5.87
C VAL A 171 -3.24 -28.95 -4.39
N ILE A 172 -2.04 -28.95 -3.80
CA ILE A 172 -1.90 -29.26 -2.37
C ILE A 172 -2.46 -28.12 -1.52
N PRO A 173 -3.18 -28.42 -0.42
CA PRO A 173 -3.74 -27.40 0.47
C PRO A 173 -2.64 -26.59 1.17
N GLY A 174 -2.99 -25.42 1.72
CA GLY A 174 -2.09 -24.59 2.53
C GLY A 174 -1.12 -23.70 1.75
N GLN A 175 -1.29 -23.56 0.44
CA GLN A 175 -0.47 -22.66 -0.38
C GLN A 175 -1.03 -21.24 -0.37
N ALA A 176 -0.19 -20.25 -0.03
CA ALA A 176 -0.58 -18.85 -0.04
C ALA A 176 -0.81 -18.32 -1.46
N SER A 177 -1.88 -17.55 -1.65
CA SER A 177 -2.11 -16.80 -2.88
C SER A 177 -1.49 -15.41 -2.78
N ASN A 178 -0.58 -15.09 -3.71
CA ASN A 178 0.01 -13.76 -3.82
C ASN A 178 -0.71 -12.87 -4.86
N ALA A 179 -1.82 -13.35 -5.41
CA ALA A 179 -2.60 -12.59 -6.38
C ALA A 179 -3.40 -11.49 -5.68
N GLN A 180 -3.52 -10.34 -6.34
CA GLN A 180 -4.41 -9.27 -5.89
C GLN A 180 -5.85 -9.77 -5.94
N LEU A 181 -6.56 -9.62 -4.83
CA LEU A 181 -7.96 -10.01 -4.70
C LEU A 181 -8.85 -9.03 -5.47
N THR A 182 -9.92 -9.54 -6.07
CA THR A 182 -10.96 -8.68 -6.64
C THR A 182 -11.68 -7.90 -5.52
N PRO A 183 -12.37 -6.78 -5.83
CA PRO A 183 -13.16 -6.06 -4.83
C PRO A 183 -14.20 -6.95 -4.11
N ALA A 184 -14.84 -7.86 -4.85
CA ALA A 184 -15.79 -8.82 -4.28
C ALA A 184 -15.13 -9.82 -3.34
N GLN A 185 -13.99 -10.40 -3.73
CA GLN A 185 -13.20 -11.30 -2.87
C GLN A 185 -12.69 -10.58 -1.63
N THR A 186 -12.21 -9.34 -1.78
CA THR A 186 -11.77 -8.51 -0.66
C THR A 186 -12.89 -8.29 0.33
N GLN A 187 -14.11 -7.97 -0.16
CA GLN A 187 -15.28 -7.82 0.70
C GLN A 187 -15.63 -9.12 1.44
N GLN A 188 -15.54 -10.27 0.78
CA GLN A 188 -15.77 -11.58 1.41
C GLN A 188 -14.72 -11.89 2.49
N ILE A 189 -13.44 -11.63 2.23
CA ILE A 189 -12.38 -11.82 3.23
C ILE A 189 -12.59 -10.89 4.43
N ILE A 190 -12.96 -9.63 4.20
CA ILE A 190 -13.26 -8.71 5.30
C ILE A 190 -14.40 -9.26 6.16
N ARG A 191 -15.51 -9.70 5.54
CA ARG A 191 -16.64 -10.29 6.28
C ARG A 191 -16.25 -11.53 7.07
N PHE A 192 -15.37 -12.37 6.52
CA PHE A 192 -14.89 -13.58 7.18
C PHE A 192 -13.89 -13.29 8.32
N ALA A 193 -12.98 -12.34 8.13
CA ALA A 193 -11.87 -12.07 9.04
C ALA A 193 -12.27 -11.13 10.20
N VAL A 194 -13.32 -10.33 10.04
CA VAL A 194 -13.78 -9.41 11.10
C VAL A 194 -14.28 -10.22 12.30
N ARG A 195 -13.64 -10.00 13.44
CA ARG A 195 -14.04 -10.54 14.74
C ARG A 195 -14.16 -9.41 15.75
N ARG A 196 -15.23 -9.43 16.55
CA ARG A 196 -15.37 -8.52 17.70
C ARG A 196 -14.36 -8.88 18.79
N PRO A 197 -14.04 -7.95 19.71
CA PRO A 197 -12.98 -8.12 20.72
C PRO A 197 -13.05 -9.45 21.48
N ALA A 198 -14.22 -9.78 22.08
CA ALA A 198 -14.38 -11.04 22.82
C ALA A 198 -14.16 -12.29 21.96
N GLN A 199 -14.70 -12.32 20.74
CA GLN A 199 -14.52 -13.45 19.80
C GLN A 199 -13.06 -13.59 19.37
N ASN A 200 -12.38 -12.48 19.18
CA ASN A 200 -10.98 -12.46 18.80
C ASN A 200 -10.08 -12.94 19.96
N ALA A 201 -10.31 -12.44 21.17
CA ALA A 201 -9.65 -12.91 22.40
C ALA A 201 -9.84 -14.42 22.61
N GLN A 202 -11.09 -14.90 22.49
CA GLN A 202 -11.41 -16.32 22.63
C GLN A 202 -10.66 -17.18 21.59
N SER A 203 -10.63 -16.73 20.33
CA SER A 203 -9.90 -17.43 19.27
C SER A 203 -8.40 -17.52 19.52
N ILE A 204 -7.81 -16.51 20.17
CA ILE A 204 -6.37 -16.50 20.50
C ILE A 204 -6.08 -17.52 21.60
N ILE A 205 -6.87 -17.53 22.68
CA ILE A 205 -6.62 -18.43 23.83
C ILE A 205 -7.05 -19.89 23.59
N THR A 206 -7.89 -20.15 22.58
CA THR A 206 -8.31 -21.51 22.22
C THR A 206 -7.49 -22.03 21.04
N ALA A 207 -7.94 -21.78 19.81
CA ALA A 207 -7.30 -22.27 18.60
C ALA A 207 -5.87 -21.74 18.46
N GLY A 208 -5.60 -20.48 18.81
CA GLY A 208 -4.26 -19.90 18.76
C GLY A 208 -3.28 -20.57 19.72
N ALA A 209 -3.69 -20.76 20.98
CA ALA A 209 -2.85 -21.43 21.98
C ALA A 209 -2.57 -22.90 21.63
N GLN A 210 -3.55 -23.62 21.06
CA GLN A 210 -3.36 -24.99 20.58
C GLN A 210 -2.27 -25.09 19.50
N MET A 211 -2.14 -24.08 18.64
CA MET A 211 -1.07 -24.05 17.62
C MET A 211 0.33 -23.89 18.23
N LEU A 212 0.43 -23.27 19.41
CA LEU A 212 1.71 -23.04 20.11
C LEU A 212 2.07 -24.19 21.06
N THR A 213 1.09 -25.01 21.46
CA THR A 213 1.22 -26.07 22.48
C THR A 213 1.23 -27.47 21.86
N GLY A 214 1.66 -27.58 20.60
CA GLY A 214 1.84 -28.86 19.90
C GLY A 214 3.00 -29.69 20.49
N ASP A 215 4.08 -29.89 19.74
CA ASP A 215 5.28 -30.54 20.28
C ASP A 215 6.01 -29.57 21.23
N THR A 216 5.82 -29.76 22.55
CA THR A 216 6.43 -28.92 23.60
C THR A 216 7.82 -29.39 24.02
N SER A 217 8.35 -30.48 23.45
CA SER A 217 9.63 -31.08 23.87
C SER A 217 10.79 -30.07 23.92
N THR A 218 10.82 -29.15 22.96
CA THR A 218 11.81 -28.06 22.93
C THR A 218 11.56 -27.04 24.02
N LEU A 219 10.31 -26.62 24.27
CA LEU A 219 10.00 -25.63 25.31
C LEU A 219 10.29 -26.19 26.72
N ASP A 220 9.93 -27.45 26.95
CA ASP A 220 10.16 -28.16 28.20
C ASP A 220 11.65 -28.30 28.49
N ALA A 221 12.48 -28.57 27.47
CA ALA A 221 13.94 -28.61 27.61
C ALA A 221 14.55 -27.26 28.05
N PHE A 222 13.88 -26.14 27.77
CA PHE A 222 14.27 -24.80 28.20
C PHE A 222 13.52 -24.33 29.47
N ASN A 223 12.72 -25.19 30.10
CA ASN A 223 11.83 -24.85 31.22
C ASN A 223 10.86 -23.70 30.92
N ILE A 224 10.37 -23.62 29.68
CA ILE A 224 9.42 -22.60 29.23
C ILE A 224 8.01 -23.20 29.18
N SER A 225 7.07 -22.58 29.90
CA SER A 225 5.65 -22.97 29.86
C SER A 225 4.79 -21.86 29.25
N ILE A 226 3.89 -22.22 28.32
CA ILE A 226 2.92 -21.28 27.75
C ILE A 226 1.61 -21.37 28.53
N ARG A 227 1.11 -20.24 29.03
CA ARG A 227 -0.22 -20.17 29.67
C ARG A 227 -1.25 -19.72 28.64
N PRO A 228 -2.35 -20.46 28.40
CA PRO A 228 -3.38 -20.10 27.42
C PRO A 228 -4.33 -19.02 27.96
N ARG A 229 -3.77 -17.91 28.43
CA ARG A 229 -4.50 -16.76 28.96
C ARG A 229 -3.85 -15.47 28.48
N LEU A 230 -4.65 -14.44 28.25
CA LEU A 230 -4.13 -13.12 27.90
C LEU A 230 -3.52 -12.44 29.12
N LEU A 231 -2.55 -11.57 28.89
CA LEU A 231 -1.98 -10.70 29.91
C LEU A 231 -2.97 -9.58 30.24
N SER A 232 -3.14 -9.29 31.53
CA SER A 232 -3.87 -8.11 32.01
C SER A 232 -2.87 -7.00 32.28
N VAL A 233 -3.11 -5.83 31.69
CA VAL A 233 -2.26 -4.65 31.83
C VAL A 233 -3.11 -3.44 32.23
N PRO A 234 -2.55 -2.49 33.00
CA PRO A 234 -3.24 -1.24 33.29
C PRO A 234 -3.35 -0.40 32.01
N GLY A 235 -4.52 0.19 31.80
CA GLY A 235 -4.75 1.21 30.77
C GLY A 235 -5.36 2.45 31.40
N ARG A 236 -5.10 3.62 30.81
CA ARG A 236 -5.72 4.91 31.17
C ARG A 236 -6.62 5.36 30.04
N VAL A 237 -7.72 6.05 30.34
CA VAL A 237 -8.59 6.63 29.31
C VAL A 237 -8.45 8.15 29.37
N LEU A 238 -7.91 8.73 28.30
CA LEU A 238 -7.78 10.18 28.17
C LEU A 238 -9.12 10.83 27.82
N ASN A 239 -9.34 12.03 28.36
CA ASN A 239 -10.55 12.79 28.06
C ASN A 239 -10.56 13.26 26.61
N SER A 240 -11.73 13.18 25.97
CA SER A 240 -11.93 13.75 24.63
C SER A 240 -11.95 15.29 24.71
N PRO A 241 -11.28 16.01 23.81
CA PRO A 241 -11.41 17.46 23.74
C PRO A 241 -12.76 17.85 23.13
N SER A 242 -13.22 19.07 23.44
CA SER A 242 -14.32 19.71 22.71
C SER A 242 -13.80 20.32 21.41
N VAL A 243 -14.48 20.01 20.30
CA VAL A 243 -14.13 20.56 18.99
C VAL A 243 -14.81 21.91 18.80
N ARG A 244 -14.09 22.91 18.31
CA ARG A 244 -14.58 24.27 18.08
C ARG A 244 -14.68 24.58 16.60
N TYR A 245 -15.78 25.22 16.22
CA TYR A 245 -16.08 25.72 14.89
C TYR A 245 -16.11 27.26 14.88
N GLY A 246 -16.49 27.86 13.74
CA GLY A 246 -16.64 29.31 13.60
C GLY A 246 -17.51 29.93 14.70
N ALA A 247 -17.22 31.19 15.06
CA ALA A 247 -17.83 31.88 16.20
C ALA A 247 -17.68 31.13 17.54
N GLN A 248 -16.63 30.31 17.70
CA GLN A 248 -16.34 29.53 18.90
C GLN A 248 -17.45 28.56 19.34
N LYS A 249 -18.36 28.19 18.43
CA LYS A 249 -19.38 27.17 18.71
C LYS A 249 -18.71 25.83 18.99
N GLN A 250 -19.08 25.21 20.10
CA GLN A 250 -18.57 23.90 20.49
C GLN A 250 -19.43 22.78 19.90
N ALA A 251 -18.78 21.81 19.26
CA ALA A 251 -19.38 20.54 18.89
C ALA A 251 -18.99 19.50 19.95
N ALA A 252 -19.99 19.02 20.70
CA ALA A 252 -19.77 17.99 21.70
C ALA A 252 -19.31 16.69 21.02
N THR A 253 -18.17 16.17 21.47
CA THR A 253 -17.64 14.90 21.00
C THR A 253 -18.29 13.76 21.77
N ARG A 254 -18.89 12.80 21.06
CA ARG A 254 -19.49 11.59 21.64
C ARG A 254 -18.80 10.38 21.04
N PHE A 255 -18.08 9.63 21.88
CA PHE A 255 -17.31 8.45 21.45
C PHE A 255 -16.37 8.78 20.28
N GLY A 256 -15.63 9.89 20.38
CA GLY A 256 -14.73 10.34 19.33
C GLY A 256 -15.42 10.75 18.02
N SER A 257 -16.73 11.02 18.00
CA SER A 257 -17.46 11.49 16.81
C SER A 257 -18.30 12.73 17.13
N TRP A 258 -18.47 13.61 16.14
CA TRP A 258 -19.39 14.74 16.19
C TRP A 258 -20.03 14.96 14.81
N ASN A 259 -20.93 15.95 14.68
CA ASN A 259 -21.55 16.34 13.42
C ASN A 259 -21.34 17.84 13.16
N MET A 260 -21.67 18.28 11.94
CA MET A 260 -21.58 19.69 11.51
C MET A 260 -22.95 20.37 11.44
N GLN A 261 -23.92 19.95 12.24
CA GLN A 261 -25.22 20.60 12.25
C GLN A 261 -25.11 21.98 12.90
N GLN A 262 -25.62 23.02 12.21
CA GLN A 262 -25.70 24.40 12.73
C GLN A 262 -24.36 25.06 13.11
N VAL A 263 -23.25 24.55 12.54
CA VAL A 263 -21.90 25.12 12.69
C VAL A 263 -21.31 25.49 11.33
N GLN A 264 -20.39 26.45 11.33
CA GLN A 264 -19.62 26.89 10.16
C GLN A 264 -18.13 26.65 10.39
N PHE A 265 -17.33 26.55 9.33
CA PHE A 265 -15.89 26.34 9.46
C PHE A 265 -15.18 27.42 10.29
N SER A 266 -14.14 27.02 11.02
CA SER A 266 -13.36 27.90 11.91
C SER A 266 -12.69 29.06 11.17
N ALA A 267 -12.01 28.78 10.04
CA ALA A 267 -11.52 29.79 9.12
C ALA A 267 -12.15 29.54 7.75
N LYS A 268 -12.88 30.56 7.28
CA LYS A 268 -13.68 30.54 6.06
C LYS A 268 -12.82 30.91 4.85
N THR A 269 -13.10 30.30 3.71
CA THR A 269 -12.44 30.63 2.45
C THR A 269 -13.39 31.36 1.49
N ASN A 270 -12.81 32.14 0.58
CA ASN A 270 -13.53 32.72 -0.54
C ASN A 270 -13.32 31.85 -1.79
N LEU A 271 -14.40 31.57 -2.52
CA LEU A 271 -14.42 30.84 -3.78
C LEU A 271 -15.14 31.68 -4.84
N PRO A 272 -14.50 32.76 -5.34
CA PRO A 272 -15.13 33.70 -6.25
C PRO A 272 -15.30 33.14 -7.66
N TYR A 273 -14.44 32.20 -8.07
CA TYR A 273 -14.52 31.56 -9.38
C TYR A 273 -14.15 30.09 -9.28
N TRP A 274 -15.11 29.23 -9.58
CA TRP A 274 -14.96 27.77 -9.64
C TRP A 274 -15.89 27.19 -10.69
N THR A 275 -15.58 25.98 -11.12
CA THR A 275 -16.30 25.29 -12.20
C THR A 275 -16.24 23.78 -12.00
N TYR A 276 -16.81 23.00 -12.93
CA TYR A 276 -16.78 21.54 -12.93
C TYR A 276 -16.26 20.98 -14.25
N LEU A 277 -15.72 19.77 -14.17
CA LEU A 277 -15.46 18.91 -15.33
C LEU A 277 -16.32 17.67 -15.20
N TRP A 278 -17.33 17.53 -16.06
CA TRP A 278 -18.15 16.33 -16.13
C TRP A 278 -17.54 15.31 -17.09
N ILE A 279 -16.95 14.27 -16.50
CA ILE A 279 -16.44 13.11 -17.24
C ILE A 279 -17.60 12.13 -17.38
N SER A 280 -18.30 12.23 -18.50
CA SER A 280 -19.53 11.54 -18.83
C SER A 280 -19.26 10.14 -19.39
N SER A 281 -20.10 9.17 -19.04
CA SER A 281 -20.13 7.86 -19.69
C SER A 281 -21.59 7.52 -20.01
N PRO A 282 -21.95 7.34 -21.30
CA PRO A 282 -23.35 7.24 -21.73
C PRO A 282 -24.14 6.11 -21.07
N THR A 283 -23.48 5.09 -20.54
CA THR A 283 -24.10 3.90 -19.95
C THR A 283 -24.34 4.01 -18.44
N VAL A 284 -23.71 4.98 -17.74
CA VAL A 284 -23.73 5.04 -16.26
C VAL A 284 -24.03 6.42 -15.70
N ASP A 285 -24.15 7.45 -16.54
CA ASP A 285 -24.47 8.79 -16.06
C ASP A 285 -25.87 8.85 -15.42
N PRO A 286 -26.00 9.49 -14.23
CA PRO A 286 -27.29 9.58 -13.54
C PRO A 286 -28.15 10.76 -14.00
N TRP A 287 -27.59 11.71 -14.76
CA TRP A 287 -28.29 12.90 -15.26
C TRP A 287 -28.52 12.77 -16.76
N ARG A 288 -29.71 13.16 -17.22
CA ARG A 288 -30.09 13.14 -18.64
C ARG A 288 -29.38 14.23 -19.44
N ASP A 289 -29.26 15.40 -18.84
CA ASP A 289 -28.72 16.60 -19.45
C ASP A 289 -27.94 17.45 -18.43
N GLU A 290 -27.44 18.58 -18.92
CA GLU A 290 -26.67 19.53 -18.12
C GLU A 290 -27.54 20.24 -17.07
N GLU A 291 -28.85 20.40 -17.29
CA GLU A 291 -29.73 21.12 -16.38
C GLU A 291 -30.00 20.34 -15.09
N GLU A 292 -30.16 19.02 -15.20
CA GLU A 292 -30.25 18.13 -14.03
C GLU A 292 -28.95 18.13 -13.20
N LEU A 293 -27.79 18.15 -13.87
CA LEU A 293 -26.50 18.30 -13.19
C LEU A 293 -26.43 19.65 -12.47
N GLN A 294 -26.83 20.75 -13.13
CA GLN A 294 -26.83 22.08 -12.52
C GLN A 294 -27.69 22.15 -11.25
N THR A 295 -28.79 21.40 -11.18
CA THR A 295 -29.59 21.31 -9.95
C THR A 295 -28.79 20.70 -8.78
N SER A 296 -28.01 19.64 -9.06
CA SER A 296 -27.13 19.02 -8.06
C SER A 296 -26.00 19.97 -7.63
N VAL A 297 -25.43 20.70 -8.60
CA VAL A 297 -24.38 21.71 -8.35
C VAL A 297 -24.92 22.86 -7.51
N ARG A 298 -26.09 23.43 -7.83
CA ARG A 298 -26.74 24.50 -7.03
C ARG A 298 -27.01 24.06 -5.59
N LYS A 299 -27.52 22.84 -5.39
CA LYS A 299 -27.71 22.26 -4.05
C LYS A 299 -26.39 22.21 -3.28
N PHE A 300 -25.31 21.84 -3.95
CA PHE A 300 -23.99 21.81 -3.34
C PHE A 300 -23.45 23.23 -3.04
N THR A 301 -23.62 24.20 -3.95
CA THR A 301 -23.26 25.61 -3.72
C THR A 301 -23.95 26.17 -2.48
N ALA A 302 -25.27 25.94 -2.34
CA ALA A 302 -26.03 26.33 -1.16
C ALA A 302 -25.43 25.71 0.12
N LYS A 303 -25.07 24.42 0.06
CA LYS A 303 -24.44 23.74 1.20
C LYS A 303 -23.07 24.32 1.57
N LEU A 304 -22.25 24.73 0.59
CA LEU A 304 -20.98 25.40 0.84
C LEU A 304 -21.21 26.75 1.56
N GLY A 305 -22.23 27.50 1.15
CA GLY A 305 -22.66 28.73 1.82
C GLY A 305 -23.10 28.50 3.27
N GLU A 306 -23.90 27.47 3.53
CA GLU A 306 -24.30 27.08 4.90
C GLU A 306 -23.11 26.78 5.80
N LEU A 307 -22.06 26.15 5.25
CA LEU A 307 -20.81 25.83 5.96
C LEU A 307 -19.89 27.05 6.15
N GLY A 308 -20.25 28.19 5.56
CA GLY A 308 -19.54 29.47 5.70
C GLY A 308 -18.47 29.72 4.63
N ILE A 309 -18.42 28.94 3.55
CA ILE A 309 -17.58 29.29 2.38
C ILE A 309 -18.31 30.36 1.59
N THR A 310 -17.68 31.52 1.42
CA THR A 310 -18.20 32.57 0.53
C THR A 310 -18.00 32.10 -0.90
N CYS A 311 -19.08 31.67 -1.55
CA CYS A 311 -19.04 31.01 -2.84
C CYS A 311 -19.90 31.77 -3.84
N SER A 312 -19.32 32.17 -4.98
CA SER A 312 -20.11 32.61 -6.13
C SER A 312 -20.80 31.40 -6.79
N ASP A 313 -21.80 31.66 -7.62
CA ASP A 313 -22.42 30.60 -8.40
C ASP A 313 -21.38 29.84 -9.25
N CYS A 314 -21.57 28.53 -9.34
CA CYS A 314 -20.69 27.70 -10.14
C CYS A 314 -20.76 28.14 -11.59
N THR A 315 -19.61 28.48 -12.18
CA THR A 315 -19.56 28.82 -13.59
C THR A 315 -19.72 27.56 -14.44
N ARG A 316 -20.48 27.67 -15.55
CA ARG A 316 -20.69 26.56 -16.50
C ARG A 316 -19.35 25.92 -16.88
N GLY A 317 -19.29 24.60 -16.70
CA GLY A 317 -18.10 23.79 -16.89
C GLY A 317 -18.03 23.13 -18.24
N MET A 318 -17.16 22.13 -18.34
CA MET A 318 -16.97 21.32 -19.54
C MET A 318 -17.50 19.90 -19.34
N ARG A 319 -17.98 19.28 -20.41
CA ARG A 319 -18.34 17.86 -20.48
C ARG A 319 -17.41 17.15 -21.46
N ILE A 320 -16.83 16.04 -21.05
CA ILE A 320 -16.08 15.11 -21.92
C ILE A 320 -16.69 13.71 -21.83
N THR A 321 -16.62 12.93 -22.90
CA THR A 321 -17.22 11.59 -22.93
C THR A 321 -16.14 10.49 -22.91
N VAL A 322 -16.33 9.51 -22.04
CA VAL A 322 -15.56 8.26 -21.98
C VAL A 322 -16.15 7.30 -23.01
N GLY A 323 -15.34 6.87 -23.98
CA GLY A 323 -15.79 6.02 -25.08
C GLY A 323 -15.02 6.25 -26.39
N PRO A 324 -15.48 5.61 -27.49
CA PRO A 324 -14.91 5.80 -28.82
C PRO A 324 -14.98 7.25 -29.25
N GLY A 325 -13.87 7.77 -29.77
CA GLY A 325 -13.72 9.15 -30.19
C GLY A 325 -12.26 9.47 -30.47
N PRO A 326 -11.96 10.67 -30.97
CA PRO A 326 -10.58 11.09 -31.21
C PRO A 326 -9.80 11.16 -29.89
N GLY A 327 -8.57 10.64 -29.91
CA GLY A 327 -7.66 10.61 -28.77
C GLY A 327 -8.01 9.58 -27.68
N THR A 328 -7.15 9.49 -26.67
CA THR A 328 -7.37 8.64 -25.50
C THR A 328 -8.23 9.37 -24.47
N VAL A 329 -8.84 8.64 -23.53
CA VAL A 329 -9.55 9.26 -22.39
C VAL A 329 -8.60 10.18 -21.61
N GLU A 330 -7.35 9.76 -21.46
CA GLU A 330 -6.32 10.54 -20.76
C GLU A 330 -5.99 11.85 -21.48
N SER A 331 -5.84 11.84 -22.80
CA SER A 331 -5.55 13.05 -23.57
C SER A 331 -6.73 14.04 -23.51
N ARG A 332 -7.98 13.53 -23.51
CA ARG A 332 -9.17 14.38 -23.36
C ARG A 332 -9.28 15.01 -21.98
N ILE A 333 -8.90 14.29 -20.93
CA ILE A 333 -8.84 14.84 -19.56
C ILE A 333 -7.81 15.96 -19.49
N ASP A 334 -6.61 15.72 -20.02
CA ASP A 334 -5.55 16.72 -20.04
C ASP A 334 -5.94 17.98 -20.81
N GLU A 335 -6.47 17.81 -22.02
CA GLU A 335 -6.91 18.92 -22.85
C GLU A 335 -8.01 19.74 -22.16
N ALA A 336 -8.95 19.08 -21.48
CA ALA A 336 -9.98 19.77 -20.71
C ALA A 336 -9.38 20.61 -19.57
N PHE A 337 -8.41 20.08 -18.80
CA PHE A 337 -7.77 20.88 -17.76
C PHE A 337 -6.90 22.00 -18.31
N HIS A 338 -6.18 21.74 -19.40
CA HIS A 338 -5.39 22.76 -20.09
C HIS A 338 -6.27 23.92 -20.58
N ARG A 339 -7.45 23.64 -21.14
CA ARG A 339 -8.40 24.69 -21.55
C ARG A 339 -8.87 25.58 -20.39
N PHE A 340 -8.91 25.07 -19.15
CA PHE A 340 -9.22 25.90 -17.99
C PHE A 340 -8.08 26.86 -17.62
N THR A 341 -6.82 26.48 -17.87
CA THR A 341 -5.65 27.31 -17.55
C THR A 341 -5.24 28.23 -18.70
N SER A 342 -5.49 27.84 -19.95
CA SER A 342 -5.07 28.53 -21.16
C SER A 342 -6.13 29.46 -21.77
N SER A 343 -7.27 29.67 -21.09
CA SER A 343 -8.36 30.49 -21.63
C SER A 343 -7.94 31.97 -21.71
N PRO A 344 -8.01 32.63 -22.88
CA PRO A 344 -7.66 34.05 -22.98
C PRO A 344 -8.72 34.97 -22.35
N ASN A 345 -9.95 34.46 -22.20
CA ASN A 345 -11.10 35.26 -21.79
C ASN A 345 -11.38 35.19 -20.28
N ARG A 346 -10.74 34.26 -19.55
CA ARG A 346 -10.98 34.05 -18.12
C ARG A 346 -9.70 33.62 -17.41
N PRO A 347 -9.45 34.10 -16.18
CA PRO A 347 -8.36 33.56 -15.37
C PRO A 347 -8.62 32.08 -15.04
N PRO A 348 -7.61 31.31 -14.64
CA PRO A 348 -7.81 29.93 -14.20
C PRO A 348 -8.77 29.82 -12.99
N PRO A 349 -9.64 28.79 -12.94
CA PRO A 349 -10.55 28.59 -11.80
C PRO A 349 -9.77 28.31 -10.52
N LYS A 350 -10.25 28.87 -9.40
CA LYS A 350 -9.66 28.59 -8.08
C LYS A 350 -9.87 27.15 -7.66
N LEU A 351 -10.94 26.50 -8.14
CA LEU A 351 -11.20 25.09 -7.90
C LEU A 351 -12.01 24.47 -9.04
N VAL A 352 -11.70 23.22 -9.40
CA VAL A 352 -12.49 22.40 -10.32
C VAL A 352 -13.12 21.20 -9.61
N LEU A 353 -14.45 21.06 -9.67
CA LEU A 353 -15.17 19.86 -9.24
C LEU A 353 -15.12 18.83 -10.38
N ALA A 354 -14.28 17.80 -10.25
CA ALA A 354 -14.19 16.73 -11.23
C ALA A 354 -15.26 15.66 -10.94
N ILE A 355 -16.22 15.48 -11.83
CA ILE A 355 -17.32 14.54 -11.69
C ILE A 355 -16.98 13.29 -12.51
N LEU A 356 -16.73 12.18 -11.81
CA LEU A 356 -16.30 10.92 -12.41
C LEU A 356 -17.50 10.01 -12.66
N PRO A 357 -17.52 9.23 -13.76
CA PRO A 357 -18.69 8.42 -14.12
C PRO A 357 -18.86 7.23 -13.14
N ALA A 358 -17.75 6.67 -12.67
CA ALA A 358 -17.70 5.55 -11.73
C ALA A 358 -16.48 5.66 -10.81
N ALA A 359 -16.31 4.69 -9.90
CA ALA A 359 -15.10 4.54 -9.10
C ALA A 359 -13.93 3.97 -9.94
N ASP A 360 -13.58 4.69 -11.02
CA ASP A 360 -12.52 4.32 -11.95
C ASP A 360 -11.18 4.90 -11.48
N VAL A 361 -10.25 4.01 -11.14
CA VAL A 361 -8.93 4.37 -10.62
C VAL A 361 -8.06 5.04 -11.68
N ALA A 362 -8.15 4.63 -12.96
CA ALA A 362 -7.34 5.20 -14.03
C ALA A 362 -7.75 6.65 -14.32
N ILE A 363 -9.07 6.90 -14.44
CA ILE A 363 -9.60 8.26 -14.61
C ILE A 363 -9.24 9.14 -13.40
N TYR A 364 -9.43 8.63 -12.17
CA TYR A 364 -9.08 9.37 -10.96
C TYR A 364 -7.59 9.75 -10.94
N ASN A 365 -6.70 8.79 -11.19
CA ASN A 365 -5.27 9.02 -11.21
C ASN A 365 -4.88 10.07 -12.25
N ARG A 366 -5.49 10.01 -13.45
CA ARG A 366 -5.21 10.98 -14.50
C ARG A 366 -5.65 12.39 -14.14
N VAL A 367 -6.86 12.54 -13.58
CA VAL A 367 -7.35 13.84 -13.08
C VAL A 367 -6.39 14.42 -12.04
N LYS A 368 -5.94 13.61 -11.07
CA LYS A 368 -4.98 14.07 -10.05
C LYS A 368 -3.65 14.49 -10.66
N TYR A 369 -3.11 13.71 -11.58
CA TYR A 369 -1.85 14.04 -12.25
C TYR A 369 -1.96 15.33 -13.06
N ALA A 370 -3.01 15.46 -13.89
CA ALA A 370 -3.24 16.65 -14.71
C ALA A 370 -3.36 17.91 -13.83
N CYS A 371 -4.15 17.85 -12.76
CA CYS A 371 -4.35 19.02 -11.90
C CYS A 371 -3.15 19.34 -11.00
N ASP A 372 -2.59 18.34 -10.30
CA ASP A 372 -1.65 18.60 -9.21
C ASP A 372 -0.20 18.79 -9.73
N VAL A 373 0.16 18.12 -10.83
CA VAL A 373 1.52 18.11 -11.40
C VAL A 373 1.63 18.99 -12.64
N ARG A 374 0.67 18.90 -13.58
CA ARG A 374 0.78 19.61 -14.87
C ARG A 374 0.23 21.04 -14.84
N GLU A 375 -1.02 21.21 -14.43
CA GLU A 375 -1.78 22.46 -14.64
C GLU A 375 -1.86 23.34 -13.38
N GLY A 376 -1.60 22.79 -12.20
CA GLY A 376 -1.66 23.55 -10.95
C GLY A 376 -3.06 24.02 -10.58
N LEU A 377 -4.06 23.15 -10.74
CA LEU A 377 -5.45 23.42 -10.42
C LEU A 377 -5.89 22.70 -9.14
N ILE A 378 -6.44 23.44 -8.18
CA ILE A 378 -7.09 22.82 -7.01
C ILE A 378 -8.33 22.07 -7.50
N ASN A 379 -8.50 20.82 -7.04
CA ASN A 379 -9.57 19.96 -7.51
C ASN A 379 -10.13 19.07 -6.41
N VAL A 380 -11.42 18.73 -6.53
CA VAL A 380 -12.09 17.71 -5.72
C VAL A 380 -12.87 16.79 -6.65
N CYS A 381 -12.72 15.48 -6.46
CA CYS A 381 -13.42 14.49 -7.28
C CYS A 381 -14.67 13.98 -6.55
N VAL A 382 -15.77 13.82 -7.28
CA VAL A 382 -16.99 13.14 -6.83
C VAL A 382 -17.41 12.06 -7.82
N ILE A 383 -18.08 11.01 -7.36
CA ILE A 383 -18.66 9.99 -8.25
C ILE A 383 -20.06 10.45 -8.62
N ALA A 384 -20.37 10.49 -9.91
CA ALA A 384 -21.62 11.00 -10.47
C ALA A 384 -22.86 10.43 -9.76
N SER A 385 -22.96 9.10 -9.67
CA SER A 385 -24.09 8.42 -9.02
C SER A 385 -24.26 8.75 -7.52
N LYS A 386 -23.16 9.02 -6.81
CA LYS A 386 -23.20 9.44 -5.40
C LYS A 386 -23.55 10.92 -5.25
N PHE A 387 -23.08 11.76 -6.17
CA PHE A 387 -23.37 13.19 -6.17
C PHE A 387 -24.83 13.47 -6.52
N ALA A 388 -25.38 12.78 -7.52
CA ALA A 388 -26.79 12.89 -7.90
C ALA A 388 -27.74 12.52 -6.74
N LYS A 389 -27.35 11.53 -5.91
CA LYS A 389 -28.12 11.07 -4.75
C LYS A 389 -27.61 11.66 -3.43
N ALA A 390 -26.88 12.77 -3.48
CA ALA A 390 -26.21 13.31 -2.31
C ALA A 390 -27.20 13.82 -1.27
N ASN A 391 -27.06 13.30 -0.05
CA ASN A 391 -27.66 13.88 1.14
C ASN A 391 -26.75 14.97 1.74
N ASP A 392 -27.29 15.72 2.70
CA ASP A 392 -26.59 16.83 3.35
C ASP A 392 -25.25 16.43 3.99
N GLN A 393 -25.19 15.25 4.60
CA GLN A 393 -23.97 14.74 5.21
C GLN A 393 -22.88 14.48 4.16
N TYR A 394 -23.25 13.92 3.01
CA TYR A 394 -22.33 13.71 1.90
C TYR A 394 -21.81 15.05 1.37
N LEU A 395 -22.71 16.00 1.09
CA LEU A 395 -22.33 17.33 0.60
C LEU A 395 -21.42 18.05 1.61
N ALA A 396 -21.72 17.98 2.91
CA ALA A 396 -20.88 18.57 3.93
C ALA A 396 -19.48 17.92 4.02
N ASN A 397 -19.39 16.60 3.86
CA ASN A 397 -18.11 15.90 3.81
C ASN A 397 -17.27 16.26 2.58
N VAL A 398 -17.92 16.58 1.45
CA VAL A 398 -17.22 17.15 0.28
C VAL A 398 -16.78 18.58 0.58
N GLY A 399 -17.63 19.38 1.24
CA GLY A 399 -17.32 20.74 1.69
C GLY A 399 -16.09 20.85 2.60
N LEU A 400 -15.88 19.87 3.49
CA LEU A 400 -14.66 19.77 4.30
C LEU A 400 -13.39 19.81 3.44
N LYS A 401 -13.39 19.11 2.30
CA LYS A 401 -12.23 19.05 1.41
C LYS A 401 -12.05 20.34 0.61
N PHE A 402 -13.15 20.98 0.20
CA PHE A 402 -13.12 22.26 -0.48
C PHE A 402 -12.41 23.31 0.39
N ASN A 403 -12.88 23.50 1.62
CA ASN A 403 -12.34 24.51 2.52
C ASN A 403 -10.84 24.27 2.80
N LEU A 404 -10.44 23.02 3.12
CA LEU A 404 -9.03 22.69 3.36
C LEU A 404 -8.12 22.99 2.16
N LYS A 405 -8.55 22.61 0.94
CA LYS A 405 -7.74 22.85 -0.26
C LYS A 405 -7.62 24.32 -0.63
N LEU A 406 -8.60 25.13 -0.25
CA LEU A 406 -8.60 26.58 -0.41
C LEU A 406 -7.86 27.31 0.72
N GLY A 407 -7.21 26.59 1.64
CA GLY A 407 -6.43 27.17 2.74
C GLY A 407 -7.24 27.43 4.03
N GLY A 408 -8.51 27.03 4.08
CA GLY A 408 -9.40 27.21 5.23
C GLY A 408 -9.16 26.21 6.35
N ILE A 409 -9.74 26.48 7.52
CA ILE A 409 -9.62 25.63 8.70
C ILE A 409 -11.02 25.16 9.07
N ASN A 410 -11.25 23.85 9.00
CA ASN A 410 -12.59 23.30 9.24
C ASN A 410 -12.97 23.36 10.71
N GLN A 411 -12.10 22.86 11.58
CA GLN A 411 -12.29 22.82 13.01
C GLN A 411 -11.00 23.14 13.76
N SER A 412 -11.13 23.47 15.04
CA SER A 412 -10.02 23.78 15.95
C SER A 412 -10.28 23.17 17.33
N LEU A 413 -9.27 23.20 18.20
CA LEU A 413 -9.42 22.85 19.62
C LEU A 413 -9.16 24.09 20.48
N GLU A 414 -9.50 23.98 21.76
CA GLU A 414 -9.08 24.97 22.75
C GLU A 414 -7.56 25.00 22.88
N PRO A 415 -6.92 26.19 22.97
CA PRO A 415 -5.47 26.31 23.14
C PRO A 415 -4.89 25.46 24.28
N SER A 416 -5.60 25.33 25.40
CA SER A 416 -5.16 24.51 26.55
C SER A 416 -4.99 23.03 26.21
N LYS A 417 -5.74 22.51 25.23
CA LYS A 417 -5.64 21.13 24.74
C LYS A 417 -4.48 20.89 23.78
N LEU A 418 -3.88 21.97 23.26
CA LEU A 418 -2.72 21.90 22.37
C LEU A 418 -1.41 22.20 23.08
N GLY A 419 -1.45 22.64 24.35
CA GLY A 419 -0.29 22.80 25.22
C GLY A 419 0.82 23.61 24.56
N LEU A 420 1.97 22.97 24.32
CA LEU A 420 3.12 23.63 23.70
C LEU A 420 2.88 24.13 22.27
N LEU A 421 1.97 23.48 21.53
CA LEU A 421 1.67 23.87 20.15
C LEU A 421 0.90 25.20 20.11
N SER A 422 0.08 25.50 21.13
CA SER A 422 -0.70 26.75 21.17
C SER A 422 0.16 28.01 21.32
N GLN A 423 1.44 27.85 21.68
CA GLN A 423 2.41 28.94 21.79
C GLN A 423 2.86 29.48 20.41
N GLY A 424 2.59 28.75 19.32
CA GLY A 424 3.01 29.17 17.97
C GLY A 424 4.51 29.11 17.72
N LYS A 425 5.23 28.32 18.52
CA LYS A 425 6.69 28.16 18.46
C LYS A 425 7.13 26.77 18.01
N THR A 426 6.18 25.87 17.79
CA THR A 426 6.47 24.46 17.48
C THR A 426 5.84 24.07 16.16
N MET A 427 6.68 23.63 15.22
CA MET A 427 6.24 23.04 13.97
C MET A 427 6.06 21.54 14.17
N VAL A 428 4.91 21.00 13.77
CA VAL A 428 4.66 19.55 13.75
C VAL A 428 4.85 19.04 12.33
N VAL A 429 5.56 17.91 12.20
CA VAL A 429 5.93 17.32 10.92
C VAL A 429 5.46 15.87 10.87
N GLY A 430 4.92 15.45 9.74
CA GLY A 430 4.63 14.04 9.44
C GLY A 430 5.52 13.56 8.29
N ILE A 431 6.08 12.37 8.41
CA ILE A 431 6.92 11.75 7.37
C ILE A 431 6.49 10.30 7.18
N ASP A 432 6.31 9.90 5.92
CA ASP A 432 6.03 8.52 5.52
C ASP A 432 6.81 8.18 4.24
N VAL A 433 7.05 6.89 4.01
CA VAL A 433 7.64 6.37 2.77
C VAL A 433 6.78 5.24 2.22
N THR A 434 6.42 5.33 0.94
CA THR A 434 5.70 4.26 0.26
C THR A 434 6.60 3.46 -0.67
N HIS A 435 6.45 2.13 -0.63
CA HIS A 435 7.21 1.19 -1.45
C HIS A 435 6.36 0.53 -2.54
N PRO A 436 6.99 0.04 -3.63
CA PRO A 436 6.33 -0.81 -4.61
C PRO A 436 5.69 -2.04 -3.97
N SER A 437 4.45 -2.35 -4.36
CA SER A 437 3.76 -3.55 -3.88
C SER A 437 4.04 -4.74 -4.79
N PRO A 438 3.80 -5.99 -4.34
CA PRO A 438 3.87 -7.14 -5.24
C PRO A 438 3.00 -6.91 -6.50
N GLY A 439 3.62 -7.01 -7.69
CA GLY A 439 2.96 -6.73 -8.97
C GLY A 439 3.22 -5.34 -9.56
N SER A 440 3.88 -4.43 -8.82
CA SER A 440 4.44 -3.20 -9.39
C SER A 440 5.58 -3.51 -10.37
N ALA A 441 5.88 -2.56 -11.26
CA ALA A 441 7.02 -2.66 -12.18
C ALA A 441 8.33 -2.82 -11.40
N ALA A 442 9.29 -3.54 -11.99
CA ALA A 442 10.61 -3.76 -11.36
C ALA A 442 11.37 -2.43 -11.13
N THR A 443 11.08 -1.41 -11.93
CA THR A 443 11.66 -0.07 -11.86
C THR A 443 10.87 0.90 -10.97
N ALA A 444 9.80 0.45 -10.31
CA ALA A 444 9.00 1.33 -9.45
C ALA A 444 9.83 1.82 -8.25
N PRO A 445 9.86 3.15 -7.97
CA PRO A 445 10.67 3.70 -6.90
C PRO A 445 9.97 3.58 -5.54
N SER A 446 10.66 3.98 -4.47
CA SER A 446 9.98 4.41 -3.25
C SER A 446 9.79 5.93 -3.27
N VAL A 447 8.79 6.42 -2.56
CA VAL A 447 8.49 7.85 -2.51
C VAL A 447 8.34 8.27 -1.07
N ALA A 448 9.11 9.26 -0.66
CA ALA A 448 8.98 9.91 0.62
C ALA A 448 7.98 11.08 0.52
N GLY A 449 7.11 11.19 1.51
CA GLY A 449 6.19 12.31 1.68
C GLY A 449 6.46 13.02 3.00
N ILE A 450 6.62 14.34 2.97
CA ILE A 450 6.69 15.18 4.15
C ILE A 450 5.49 16.12 4.20
N VAL A 451 4.89 16.28 5.38
CA VAL A 451 3.88 17.29 5.68
C VAL A 451 4.32 18.09 6.88
N ALA A 452 4.00 19.38 6.92
CA ALA A 452 4.25 20.20 8.10
C ALA A 452 3.10 21.16 8.37
N SER A 453 2.76 21.34 9.65
CA SER A 453 1.87 22.40 10.10
C SER A 453 2.49 23.76 9.77
N ILE A 454 1.70 24.74 9.37
CA ILE A 454 2.18 26.11 9.09
C ILE A 454 2.01 27.08 10.26
N ASP A 455 1.23 26.70 11.27
CA ASP A 455 0.90 27.54 12.43
C ASP A 455 0.46 26.70 13.65
N LYS A 456 0.15 27.39 14.76
CA LYS A 456 -0.40 26.79 16.00
C LYS A 456 -1.81 26.20 15.87
N GLY A 457 -2.55 26.56 14.82
CA GLY A 457 -3.93 26.13 14.61
C GLY A 457 -4.01 24.69 14.09
N LEU A 458 -2.92 24.18 13.51
CA LEU A 458 -2.82 22.82 12.94
C LEU A 458 -3.93 22.53 11.91
N GLY A 459 -4.44 23.57 11.25
CA GLY A 459 -5.53 23.47 10.28
C GLY A 459 -5.04 23.19 8.86
N GLN A 460 -3.80 23.57 8.55
CA GLN A 460 -3.20 23.50 7.21
C GLN A 460 -1.88 22.75 7.25
N TRP A 461 -1.71 21.80 6.33
CA TRP A 461 -0.58 20.88 6.27
C TRP A 461 -0.07 20.71 4.83
N PRO A 462 0.57 21.71 4.22
CA PRO A 462 1.14 21.56 2.88
C PRO A 462 2.18 20.44 2.84
N ALA A 463 2.37 19.83 1.67
CA ALA A 463 3.24 18.67 1.49
C ALA A 463 4.32 18.85 0.42
N ASP A 464 5.42 18.12 0.54
CA ASP A 464 6.39 17.87 -0.54
C ASP A 464 6.61 16.36 -0.70
N LEU A 465 7.07 15.96 -1.89
CA LEU A 465 7.36 14.59 -2.28
C LEU A 465 8.78 14.49 -2.84
N ALA A 466 9.44 13.36 -2.58
CA ALA A 466 10.71 13.02 -3.20
C ALA A 466 10.74 11.54 -3.62
N ILE A 467 11.24 11.28 -4.83
CA ILE A 467 11.53 9.92 -5.30
C ILE A 467 12.86 9.45 -4.72
N GLN A 468 12.91 8.20 -4.29
CA GLN A 468 14.13 7.55 -3.82
C GLN A 468 14.23 6.10 -4.31
N THR A 469 15.39 5.49 -4.08
CA THR A 469 15.69 4.11 -4.47
C THR A 469 14.61 3.15 -3.98
N ALA A 470 14.28 2.16 -4.81
CA ALA A 470 13.24 1.18 -4.49
C ALA A 470 13.54 0.45 -3.17
N ARG A 471 12.52 0.38 -2.29
CA ARG A 471 12.54 -0.28 -0.97
C ARG A 471 13.53 0.33 0.02
N GLN A 472 14.01 1.55 -0.23
CA GLN A 472 14.76 2.32 0.74
C GLN A 472 13.79 2.92 1.75
N GLU A 473 13.93 2.60 3.03
CA GLU A 473 13.06 3.12 4.10
C GLU A 473 13.45 4.55 4.52
N MET A 474 14.74 4.84 4.68
CA MET A 474 15.22 6.17 5.10
C MET A 474 15.05 7.20 4.00
N VAL A 475 14.56 8.40 4.37
CA VAL A 475 14.28 9.47 3.41
C VAL A 475 15.57 10.04 2.83
N ALA A 476 15.79 9.84 1.52
CA ALA A 476 16.93 10.46 0.84
C ALA A 476 16.66 11.95 0.58
N GLY A 477 17.58 12.83 0.98
CA GLY A 477 17.46 14.27 0.73
C GLY A 477 16.37 14.95 1.57
N LEU A 478 16.06 14.40 2.74
CA LEU A 478 15.22 14.97 3.78
C LEU A 478 15.63 16.41 4.13
N GLN A 479 16.92 16.75 4.06
CA GLN A 479 17.40 18.11 4.27
C GLN A 479 16.63 19.11 3.38
N SER A 480 16.56 18.85 2.07
CA SER A 480 15.90 19.76 1.11
C SER A 480 14.39 19.89 1.36
N LEU A 481 13.75 18.79 1.72
CA LEU A 481 12.34 18.73 2.08
C LEU A 481 12.07 19.55 3.36
N MET A 482 12.91 19.42 4.38
CA MET A 482 12.81 20.16 5.63
C MET A 482 13.06 21.66 5.41
N GLU A 483 14.04 22.03 4.58
CA GLU A 483 14.31 23.43 4.22
C GLU A 483 13.06 24.10 3.62
N ALA A 484 12.36 23.42 2.73
CA ALA A 484 11.12 23.93 2.12
C ALA A 484 10.00 24.12 3.16
N ARG A 485 9.83 23.18 4.10
CA ARG A 485 8.82 23.29 5.18
C ARG A 485 9.15 24.43 6.16
N LEU A 486 10.41 24.57 6.54
CA LEU A 486 10.90 25.65 7.42
C LEU A 486 10.75 27.03 6.77
N ALA A 487 11.05 27.15 5.47
CA ALA A 487 10.86 28.38 4.72
C ALA A 487 9.37 28.78 4.68
N LEU A 488 8.48 27.81 4.46
CA LEU A 488 7.04 28.05 4.47
C LEU A 488 6.56 28.51 5.85
N TRP A 489 6.99 27.83 6.93
CA TRP A 489 6.71 28.28 8.30
C TRP A 489 7.15 29.72 8.53
N LYS A 490 8.40 30.07 8.17
CA LYS A 490 8.91 31.44 8.36
C LYS A 490 8.12 32.47 7.55
N SER A 491 7.68 32.12 6.34
CA SER A 491 6.84 33.03 5.54
C SER A 491 5.49 33.35 6.19
N HIS A 492 4.94 32.40 6.96
CA HIS A 492 3.68 32.58 7.71
C HIS A 492 3.86 33.23 9.09
N ASN A 493 4.99 32.98 9.77
CA ASN A 493 5.18 33.37 11.18
C ASN A 493 6.25 34.45 11.38
N GLY A 494 6.97 34.87 10.34
CA GLY A 494 8.10 35.81 10.38
C GLY A 494 9.40 35.24 10.97
N VAL A 495 9.30 34.18 11.78
CA VAL A 495 10.42 33.50 12.46
C VAL A 495 10.39 32.00 12.19
N TYR A 496 11.54 31.34 12.30
CA TYR A 496 11.62 29.88 12.29
C TYR A 496 11.11 29.29 13.63
N PRO A 497 10.61 28.04 13.65
CA PRO A 497 10.09 27.44 14.87
C PRO A 497 11.19 27.19 15.90
N GLU A 498 10.90 27.33 17.19
CA GLU A 498 11.84 26.98 18.27
C GLU A 498 11.90 25.47 18.50
N ASN A 499 10.83 24.75 18.13
CA ASN A 499 10.74 23.30 18.29
C ASN A 499 10.21 22.62 17.03
N ILE A 500 10.67 21.40 16.75
CA ILE A 500 10.20 20.55 15.65
C ILE A 500 9.79 19.19 16.21
N LEU A 501 8.48 18.90 16.19
CA LEU A 501 7.92 17.62 16.63
C LEU A 501 7.60 16.76 15.40
N ILE A 502 8.35 15.67 15.21
CA ILE A 502 8.27 14.81 14.02
C ILE A 502 7.53 13.52 14.39
N TYR A 503 6.50 13.17 13.62
CA TYR A 503 5.86 11.85 13.61
C TYR A 503 6.28 11.10 12.34
N ARG A 504 7.08 10.05 12.49
CA ARG A 504 7.63 9.24 11.40
C ARG A 504 6.92 7.89 11.33
N ASP A 505 6.14 7.65 10.27
CA ASP A 505 5.44 6.39 10.02
C ASP A 505 6.20 5.56 8.97
N GLY A 506 6.13 4.23 9.03
CA GLY A 506 6.74 3.32 8.05
C GLY A 506 7.98 2.57 8.54
N VAL A 507 8.58 3.00 9.66
CA VAL A 507 9.85 2.44 10.16
C VAL A 507 9.62 1.27 11.11
N SER A 508 10.32 0.16 10.90
CA SER A 508 10.32 -0.99 11.82
C SER A 508 11.31 -0.82 12.97
N GLU A 509 11.12 -1.52 14.09
CA GLU A 509 11.97 -1.43 15.29
C GLU A 509 13.46 -1.60 15.00
N GLY A 510 13.82 -2.55 14.11
CA GLY A 510 15.21 -2.78 13.71
C GLY A 510 15.86 -1.64 12.93
N GLN A 511 15.10 -0.60 12.56
CA GLN A 511 15.56 0.55 11.78
C GLN A 511 15.52 1.86 12.58
N TYR A 512 15.15 1.84 13.86
CA TYR A 512 15.05 3.06 14.67
C TYR A 512 16.38 3.83 14.76
N ASN A 513 17.50 3.11 14.92
CA ASN A 513 18.81 3.74 14.92
C ASN A 513 19.15 4.40 13.57
N LEU A 514 18.67 3.84 12.45
CA LEU A 514 18.90 4.46 11.14
C LEU A 514 18.23 5.84 11.03
N VAL A 515 17.09 6.06 11.70
CA VAL A 515 16.46 7.38 11.77
C VAL A 515 17.36 8.37 12.50
N LEU A 516 18.03 7.94 13.57
CA LEU A 516 18.97 8.77 14.32
C LEU A 516 20.27 9.03 13.56
N ASP A 517 20.76 8.02 12.84
CA ASP A 517 22.06 8.07 12.16
C ASP A 517 21.97 8.74 10.78
N GLN A 518 20.80 8.72 10.12
CA GLN A 518 20.62 9.20 8.74
C GLN A 518 19.61 10.36 8.63
N GLU A 519 18.43 10.28 9.24
CA GLU A 519 17.38 11.31 9.07
C GLU A 519 17.58 12.51 10.01
N LEU A 520 17.88 12.29 11.30
CA LEU A 520 18.10 13.37 12.26
C LEU A 520 19.25 14.34 11.85
N PRO A 521 20.41 13.88 11.36
CA PRO A 521 21.47 14.77 10.89
C PRO A 521 21.02 15.64 9.71
N GLU A 522 20.19 15.12 8.80
CA GLU A 522 19.67 15.89 7.68
C GLU A 522 18.69 17.00 8.14
N VAL A 523 17.83 16.69 9.11
CA VAL A 523 16.97 17.71 9.75
C VAL A 523 17.82 18.79 10.41
N ARG A 524 18.84 18.42 11.17
CA ARG A 524 19.77 19.37 11.81
C ARG A 524 20.52 20.21 10.78
N SER A 525 20.91 19.62 9.66
CA SER A 525 21.62 20.31 8.58
C SER A 525 20.73 21.36 7.91
N ALA A 526 19.45 21.04 7.69
CA ALA A 526 18.47 22.02 7.22
C ALA A 526 18.31 23.19 8.20
N CYS A 527 18.25 22.90 9.50
CA CYS A 527 18.19 23.93 10.54
C CYS A 527 19.47 24.77 10.59
N ALA A 528 20.65 24.15 10.58
CA ALA A 528 21.95 24.86 10.64
C ALA A 528 22.15 25.81 9.46
N LYS A 529 21.62 25.46 8.28
CA LYS A 529 21.66 26.30 7.09
C LYS A 529 20.73 27.51 7.18
N LEU A 530 19.57 27.36 7.81
CA LEU A 530 18.50 28.37 7.79
C LEU A 530 18.47 29.26 9.04
N TYR A 531 18.80 28.73 10.21
CA TYR A 531 18.75 29.44 11.48
C TYR A 531 19.96 30.37 11.63
N SER A 532 19.77 31.48 12.36
CA SER A 532 20.88 32.39 12.63
C SER A 532 21.91 31.76 13.57
N ALA A 533 23.16 32.24 13.52
CA ALA A 533 24.20 31.82 14.45
C ALA A 533 23.79 32.03 15.92
N THR A 534 23.04 33.10 16.22
CA THR A 534 22.51 33.38 17.56
C THR A 534 21.50 32.33 18.01
N ALA A 535 20.55 31.96 17.15
CA ALA A 535 19.56 30.93 17.48
C ALA A 535 20.23 29.55 17.66
N THR A 536 21.20 29.24 16.81
CA THR A 536 21.98 27.99 16.90
C THR A 536 22.77 27.91 18.20
N LYS A 537 23.41 29.01 18.63
CA LYS A 537 24.10 29.10 19.94
C LYS A 537 23.16 28.92 21.15
N GLN A 538 21.88 29.25 20.99
CA GLN A 538 20.85 29.03 22.01
C GLN A 538 20.30 27.58 22.01
N GLY A 539 20.85 26.69 21.18
CA GLY A 539 20.39 25.31 21.07
C GLY A 539 19.06 25.15 20.32
N LEU A 540 18.75 26.07 19.39
CA LEU A 540 17.53 26.01 18.58
C LEU A 540 17.79 25.49 17.16
N PRO A 541 16.81 24.76 16.57
CA PRO A 541 15.57 24.29 17.20
C PRO A 541 15.77 23.01 18.01
N ARG A 542 14.90 22.79 19.01
CA ARG A 542 14.79 21.50 19.73
C ARG A 542 13.96 20.51 18.92
N ILE A 543 14.39 19.27 18.81
CA ILE A 543 13.76 18.24 17.99
C ILE A 543 13.29 17.08 18.85
N THR A 544 12.08 16.58 18.58
CA THR A 544 11.58 15.30 19.11
C THR A 544 11.07 14.46 17.95
N ILE A 545 11.46 13.18 17.90
CA ILE A 545 11.06 12.24 16.85
C ILE A 545 10.29 11.08 17.49
N VAL A 546 9.05 10.92 17.05
CA VAL A 546 8.13 9.86 17.48
C VAL A 546 7.85 8.95 16.28
N ILE A 547 8.27 7.70 16.36
CA ILE A 547 7.93 6.67 15.38
C ILE A 547 6.47 6.23 15.60
N VAL A 548 5.71 6.11 14.52
CA VAL A 548 4.30 5.69 14.52
C VAL A 548 4.17 4.30 13.92
N GLY A 549 3.93 3.30 14.76
CA GLY A 549 3.62 1.94 14.36
C GLY A 549 2.12 1.70 14.21
N LYS A 550 1.59 1.76 12.98
CA LYS A 550 0.18 1.41 12.69
C LYS A 550 -0.06 -0.08 12.37
N ARG A 551 1.01 -0.86 12.17
CA ARG A 551 0.94 -2.28 11.80
C ARG A 551 1.72 -3.19 12.74
N HIS A 552 1.09 -3.61 13.84
CA HIS A 552 1.65 -4.57 14.79
C HIS A 552 0.62 -5.63 15.26
N HIS A 553 1.09 -6.61 16.02
CA HIS A 553 0.27 -7.74 16.49
C HIS A 553 -0.46 -7.50 17.81
N ILE A 554 -0.12 -6.42 18.54
CA ILE A 554 -0.79 -6.06 19.81
C ILE A 554 -2.27 -5.67 19.59
N ARG A 555 -3.15 -6.18 20.46
CA ARG A 555 -4.58 -5.85 20.58
C ARG A 555 -4.94 -5.74 22.06
N PHE A 556 -5.82 -4.81 22.40
CA PHE A 556 -6.34 -4.66 23.76
C PHE A 556 -7.81 -5.01 23.81
N TYR A 557 -8.20 -5.61 24.93
CA TYR A 557 -9.55 -6.09 25.19
C TYR A 557 -9.96 -5.56 26.56
N PRO A 558 -11.14 -4.93 26.71
CA PRO A 558 -11.64 -4.55 28.02
C PRO A 558 -11.79 -5.79 28.90
N THR A 559 -11.36 -5.69 30.16
CA THR A 559 -11.55 -6.75 31.16
C THR A 559 -12.97 -6.74 31.75
N ASP A 560 -13.65 -5.59 31.72
CA ASP A 560 -15.05 -5.42 32.09
C ASP A 560 -15.84 -4.77 30.93
N SER A 561 -17.03 -5.31 30.68
CA SER A 561 -18.05 -4.74 29.80
C SER A 561 -18.38 -3.26 30.06
N LYS A 562 -18.30 -2.79 31.30
CA LYS A 562 -18.54 -1.37 31.67
C LYS A 562 -17.45 -0.44 31.14
N GLN A 563 -16.26 -0.97 30.90
CA GLN A 563 -15.12 -0.24 30.35
C GLN A 563 -15.00 -0.39 28.83
N ALA A 564 -15.98 -1.05 28.21
CA ALA A 564 -16.04 -1.21 26.77
C ALA A 564 -16.87 -0.11 26.10
N ASP A 565 -16.53 0.21 24.86
CA ASP A 565 -17.37 1.04 24.00
C ASP A 565 -18.54 0.23 23.38
N ARG A 566 -19.35 0.89 22.56
CA ARG A 566 -20.51 0.26 21.88
C ARG A 566 -20.13 -0.88 20.92
N SER A 567 -18.88 -0.94 20.48
CA SER A 567 -18.32 -1.98 19.62
C SER A 567 -17.62 -3.09 20.42
N SER A 568 -17.70 -3.04 21.76
CA SER A 568 -17.02 -3.90 22.72
C SER A 568 -15.49 -3.73 22.75
N ASN A 569 -14.96 -2.67 22.14
CA ASN A 569 -13.54 -2.31 22.17
C ASN A 569 -13.22 -1.48 23.40
N PRO A 570 -11.92 -1.26 23.73
CA PRO A 570 -11.53 -0.23 24.69
C PRO A 570 -12.12 1.13 24.31
N GLN A 571 -12.37 1.97 25.32
CA GLN A 571 -12.90 3.33 25.09
C GLN A 571 -11.93 4.18 24.26
N ASN A 572 -12.45 5.13 23.48
CA ASN A 572 -11.62 6.07 22.77
C ASN A 572 -10.75 6.88 23.74
N GLY A 573 -9.47 7.06 23.42
CA GLY A 573 -8.49 7.66 24.32
C GLY A 573 -7.80 6.66 25.24
N THR A 574 -8.04 5.35 25.09
CA THR A 574 -7.30 4.34 25.86
C THR A 574 -5.81 4.39 25.51
N VAL A 575 -4.97 4.57 26.53
CA VAL A 575 -3.51 4.53 26.48
C VAL A 575 -3.00 3.38 27.33
N VAL A 576 -2.02 2.64 26.80
CA VAL A 576 -1.29 1.59 27.50
C VAL A 576 0.20 1.87 27.36
N ASP A 577 0.82 2.30 28.45
CA ASP A 577 2.22 2.70 28.58
C ASP A 577 3.00 1.79 29.54
N ARG A 578 2.37 0.71 30.05
CA ARG A 578 2.95 -0.21 31.04
C ARG A 578 2.60 -1.66 30.76
N GLY A 579 3.50 -2.56 31.18
CA GLY A 579 3.30 -4.02 31.19
C GLY A 579 3.60 -4.72 29.86
N VAL A 580 3.38 -4.04 28.73
CA VAL A 580 3.65 -4.57 27.36
C VAL A 580 4.52 -3.63 26.51
N THR A 581 4.90 -2.48 27.05
CA THR A 581 5.83 -1.52 26.46
C THR A 581 7.28 -1.92 26.73
N GLU A 582 8.22 -1.27 26.06
CA GLU A 582 9.65 -1.53 26.24
C GLU A 582 10.12 -1.03 27.62
N ALA A 583 11.09 -1.70 28.23
CA ALA A 583 11.46 -1.46 29.63
C ALA A 583 12.29 -0.20 29.86
N ARG A 584 13.08 0.23 28.87
CA ARG A 584 14.10 1.30 28.97
C ARG A 584 13.78 2.51 28.11
N ASN A 585 12.97 2.32 27.08
CA ASN A 585 12.65 3.32 26.10
C ASN A 585 11.26 3.91 26.34
N TRP A 586 11.02 5.06 25.73
CA TRP A 586 9.76 5.76 25.89
C TRP A 586 8.81 5.40 24.75
N ASP A 587 7.90 4.47 25.04
CA ASP A 587 6.84 4.08 24.11
C ASP A 587 5.48 3.92 24.78
N PHE A 588 4.42 4.02 24.00
CA PHE A 588 3.05 3.82 24.44
C PHE A 588 2.16 3.39 23.28
N PHE A 589 1.09 2.64 23.61
CA PHE A 589 0.03 2.34 22.67
C PHE A 589 -1.18 3.23 22.94
N MET A 590 -1.84 3.71 21.89
CA MET A 590 -3.01 4.56 22.01
C MET A 590 -4.10 4.17 21.03
N GLN A 591 -5.31 4.00 21.54
CA GLN A 591 -6.52 3.88 20.75
C GLN A 591 -7.31 5.20 20.79
N ALA A 592 -6.94 6.15 19.95
CA ALA A 592 -7.58 7.48 19.91
C ALA A 592 -9.02 7.47 19.32
N HIS A 593 -9.38 6.42 18.60
CA HIS A 593 -10.64 6.32 17.86
C HIS A 593 -11.60 5.28 18.46
N THR A 594 -12.87 5.42 18.10
CA THR A 594 -13.89 4.38 18.29
C THR A 594 -13.91 3.48 17.06
N ALA A 595 -13.68 2.19 17.23
CA ALA A 595 -13.70 1.24 16.11
C ALA A 595 -15.13 1.03 15.61
N ILE A 596 -15.33 1.21 14.30
CA ILE A 596 -16.66 1.01 13.69
C ILE A 596 -16.97 -0.49 13.55
N GLN A 597 -15.95 -1.31 13.30
CA GLN A 597 -16.08 -2.73 13.04
C GLN A 597 -14.85 -3.50 13.51
N GLY A 598 -15.07 -4.71 14.04
CA GLY A 598 -14.01 -5.63 14.44
C GLY A 598 -13.32 -5.23 15.74
N THR A 599 -12.08 -5.70 15.90
CA THR A 599 -11.21 -5.36 17.03
C THR A 599 -10.34 -4.18 16.62
N ALA A 600 -10.37 -3.12 17.42
CA ALA A 600 -9.58 -1.92 17.25
C ALA A 600 -8.09 -2.26 17.24
N ARG A 601 -7.33 -1.51 16.44
CA ARG A 601 -5.88 -1.54 16.48
C ARG A 601 -5.43 -0.22 17.11
N PRO A 602 -4.82 -0.25 18.30
CA PRO A 602 -4.16 0.94 18.82
C PRO A 602 -2.98 1.28 17.91
N ALA A 603 -2.60 2.54 17.83
CA ALA A 603 -1.32 2.94 17.26
C ALA A 603 -0.22 2.81 18.32
N HIS A 604 0.96 2.37 17.92
CA HIS A 604 2.16 2.35 18.77
C HIS A 604 2.98 3.60 18.50
N TYR A 605 3.37 4.31 19.55
CA TYR A 605 4.20 5.50 19.47
C TYR A 605 5.49 5.24 20.24
N TYR A 606 6.62 5.39 19.58
CA TYR A 606 7.93 5.16 20.16
C TYR A 606 8.79 6.40 19.98
N VAL A 607 9.25 7.00 21.07
CA VAL A 607 10.10 8.20 21.04
C VAL A 607 11.55 7.78 20.89
N VAL A 608 12.12 7.97 19.70
CA VAL A 608 13.53 7.65 19.41
C VAL A 608 14.48 8.79 19.78
N TRP A 609 13.96 10.03 19.84
CA TRP A 609 14.74 11.21 20.19
C TRP A 609 13.84 12.26 20.83
N ASP A 610 14.28 12.92 21.91
CA ASP A 610 13.54 14.01 22.55
C ASP A 610 14.46 15.08 23.15
N GLU A 611 14.32 16.31 22.65
CA GLU A 611 14.89 17.52 23.24
C GLU A 611 13.80 18.46 23.78
N ILE A 612 12.57 18.36 23.27
CA ILE A 612 11.48 19.30 23.57
C ILE A 612 10.96 19.08 24.99
N PHE A 613 10.66 17.83 25.35
CA PHE A 613 10.06 17.52 26.64
C PHE A 613 11.11 17.41 27.74
N GLN A 614 12.33 16.99 27.40
CA GLN A 614 13.49 17.04 28.30
C GLN A 614 13.79 18.47 28.78
N ALA A 615 13.83 19.45 27.86
CA ALA A 615 14.12 20.85 28.21
C ALA A 615 13.10 21.49 29.17
N ARG A 616 11.95 20.84 29.40
CA ARG A 616 10.87 21.32 30.28
C ARG A 616 10.86 20.67 31.66
N GLN A 617 11.68 19.64 31.90
CA GLN A 617 11.69 18.94 33.19
C GLN A 617 11.99 19.89 34.37
N GLY A 618 12.85 20.89 34.17
CA GLY A 618 13.21 21.85 35.21
C GLY A 618 12.13 22.90 35.55
N SER A 619 11.14 23.12 34.67
CA SER A 619 10.07 24.11 34.89
C SER A 619 8.78 23.53 35.47
N GLY A 620 8.73 22.21 35.68
CA GLY A 620 7.51 21.48 36.04
C GLY A 620 6.53 21.33 34.87
N TYR A 621 5.56 20.42 35.05
CA TYR A 621 4.47 20.20 34.09
C TYR A 621 3.17 20.80 34.63
N PRO A 622 2.35 21.47 33.78
CA PRO A 622 1.11 22.04 34.25
C PRO A 622 0.14 20.92 34.67
N PRO A 623 -0.60 21.09 35.78
CA PRO A 623 -1.66 20.14 36.15
C PRO A 623 -2.64 19.93 34.98
N PRO A 624 -3.13 18.70 34.75
CA PRO A 624 -2.99 17.50 35.59
C PRO A 624 -1.75 16.64 35.26
N PHE A 625 -0.85 17.10 34.40
CA PHE A 625 0.27 16.28 33.90
C PHE A 625 1.36 16.13 34.95
N LYS A 626 1.85 14.90 35.13
CA LYS A 626 2.90 14.58 36.11
C LYS A 626 4.28 14.55 35.49
N ASN A 627 4.36 14.22 34.20
CA ASN A 627 5.61 14.02 33.49
C ASN A 627 5.46 14.29 31.97
N ALA A 628 6.56 14.17 31.24
CA ALA A 628 6.60 14.32 29.78
C ALA A 628 5.68 13.35 29.02
N ALA A 629 5.54 12.11 29.50
CA ALA A 629 4.70 11.09 28.87
C ALA A 629 3.22 11.53 28.88
N ASP A 630 2.71 11.99 30.01
CA ASP A 630 1.33 12.48 30.10
C ASP A 630 1.07 13.64 29.11
N VAL A 631 2.05 14.54 28.93
CA VAL A 631 1.93 15.67 28.00
C VAL A 631 1.93 15.21 26.54
N LEU A 632 2.86 14.32 26.17
CA LEU A 632 2.96 13.83 24.79
C LEU A 632 1.76 12.96 24.41
N GLU A 633 1.29 12.12 25.33
CA GLU A 633 0.11 11.28 25.13
C GLU A 633 -1.15 12.13 24.96
N ASP A 634 -1.41 13.09 25.85
CA ASP A 634 -2.57 13.99 25.74
C ASP A 634 -2.51 14.81 24.45
N LEU A 635 -1.33 15.34 24.10
CA LEU A 635 -1.14 16.09 22.85
C LEU A 635 -1.39 15.23 21.61
N THR A 636 -0.84 14.01 21.57
CA THR A 636 -1.02 13.05 20.47
C THR A 636 -2.49 12.67 20.33
N HIS A 637 -3.18 12.42 21.44
CA HIS A 637 -4.61 12.13 21.47
C HIS A 637 -5.44 13.30 20.95
N ASN A 638 -5.19 14.51 21.45
CA ASN A 638 -5.94 15.71 21.07
C ASN A 638 -5.78 16.03 19.58
N MET A 639 -4.57 15.88 19.04
CA MET A 639 -4.35 16.05 17.60
C MET A 639 -5.24 15.11 16.77
N CYS A 640 -5.57 13.89 17.23
CA CYS A 640 -6.46 12.98 16.49
C CYS A 640 -7.86 13.56 16.18
N TYR A 641 -8.28 14.64 16.83
CA TYR A 641 -9.54 15.35 16.56
C TYR A 641 -9.42 16.46 15.49
N LEU A 642 -8.20 16.77 15.06
CA LEU A 642 -7.87 17.82 14.08
C LEU A 642 -7.65 17.27 12.66
N PHE A 643 -8.03 16.03 12.39
CA PHE A 643 -8.06 15.51 11.03
C PHE A 643 -9.23 16.13 10.24
N GLY A 644 -8.93 17.11 9.39
CA GLY A 644 -9.92 17.98 8.77
C GLY A 644 -10.85 17.31 7.75
N ARG A 645 -10.63 16.04 7.38
CA ARG A 645 -11.44 15.31 6.40
C ARG A 645 -12.67 14.62 6.99
N ALA A 646 -12.79 14.58 8.31
CA ALA A 646 -13.85 13.85 8.99
C ALA A 646 -14.24 14.52 10.31
N THR A 647 -15.49 14.30 10.73
CA THR A 647 -15.99 14.73 12.05
C THR A 647 -15.81 13.62 13.09
N LYS A 648 -14.64 13.00 13.10
CA LYS A 648 -14.28 11.86 13.93
C LYS A 648 -12.80 11.92 14.33
N ALA A 649 -12.50 11.44 15.53
CA ALA A 649 -11.15 11.14 15.95
C ALA A 649 -10.60 9.99 15.09
N VAL A 650 -9.40 10.20 14.53
CA VAL A 650 -8.72 9.20 13.72
C VAL A 650 -7.86 8.25 14.56
N SER A 651 -7.52 7.10 14.00
CA SER A 651 -6.80 6.03 14.70
C SER A 651 -5.31 6.28 14.88
N ILE A 652 -4.74 7.17 14.08
CA ILE A 652 -3.34 7.58 14.08
C ILE A 652 -3.29 9.11 14.11
N CYS A 653 -2.21 9.67 14.64
CA CYS A 653 -2.06 11.12 14.77
C CYS A 653 -2.07 11.77 13.37
N PRO A 654 -2.78 12.91 13.14
CA PRO A 654 -2.90 13.53 11.82
C PRO A 654 -1.61 13.81 11.07
N PRO A 655 -0.48 14.24 11.65
CA PRO A 655 0.78 14.38 10.90
C PRO A 655 1.14 13.11 10.13
N ALA A 656 1.16 11.95 10.80
CA ALA A 656 1.41 10.65 10.16
C ALA A 656 0.32 10.32 9.12
N TYR A 657 -0.96 10.56 9.46
CA TYR A 657 -2.05 10.29 8.53
C TYR A 657 -1.99 11.18 7.27
N TYR A 658 -1.60 12.44 7.38
CA TYR A 658 -1.45 13.31 6.23
C TYR A 658 -0.25 12.90 5.38
N ALA A 659 0.87 12.47 5.98
CA ALA A 659 2.00 11.91 5.26
C ALA A 659 1.61 10.66 4.46
N ASP A 660 0.82 9.75 5.05
CA ASP A 660 0.25 8.58 4.35
C ASP A 660 -0.54 9.00 3.11
N LEU A 661 -1.42 10.01 3.23
CA LEU A 661 -2.24 10.48 2.11
C LEU A 661 -1.41 11.11 0.99
N VAL A 662 -0.31 11.77 1.34
CA VAL A 662 0.67 12.32 0.39
C VAL A 662 1.38 11.20 -0.36
N CYS A 663 1.84 10.17 0.36
CA CYS A 663 2.42 8.96 -0.22
C CYS A 663 1.43 8.22 -1.14
N GLU A 664 0.18 8.04 -0.71
CA GLU A 664 -0.88 7.47 -1.55
C GLU A 664 -1.11 8.31 -2.82
N ARG A 665 -1.08 9.64 -2.70
CA ARG A 665 -1.21 10.55 -3.84
C ARG A 665 -0.05 10.41 -4.82
N ALA A 666 1.19 10.21 -4.35
CA ALA A 666 2.33 9.97 -5.23
C ALA A 666 2.16 8.69 -6.08
N ARG A 667 1.58 7.62 -5.48
CA ARG A 667 1.28 6.38 -6.22
C ARG A 667 0.25 6.60 -7.33
N CYS A 668 -0.66 7.56 -7.16
CA CYS A 668 -1.61 7.94 -8.21
C CYS A 668 -0.88 8.54 -9.43
N TYR A 669 0.07 9.44 -9.21
CA TYR A 669 0.85 10.07 -10.30
C TYR A 669 1.67 9.05 -11.08
N MET A 670 2.23 8.06 -10.39
CA MET A 670 3.04 6.99 -10.98
C MET A 670 2.27 5.68 -11.16
N SER A 671 0.95 5.75 -11.39
CA SER A 671 0.12 4.55 -11.44
C SER A 671 0.53 3.53 -12.51
N GLY A 672 1.13 3.96 -13.63
CA GLY A 672 1.72 3.06 -14.63
C GLY A 672 2.88 2.20 -14.08
N LEU A 673 3.64 2.71 -13.12
CA LEU A 673 4.74 1.98 -12.46
C LEU A 673 4.23 1.13 -11.29
N PHE A 674 3.33 1.67 -10.46
CA PHE A 674 2.84 0.98 -9.27
C PHE A 674 1.78 -0.08 -9.58
N ASN A 675 0.96 0.12 -10.62
CA ASN A 675 -0.15 -0.74 -11.02
C ASN A 675 -0.18 -0.99 -12.55
N PRO A 676 0.86 -1.63 -13.12
CA PRO A 676 0.99 -1.81 -14.57
C PRO A 676 -0.14 -2.66 -15.18
N SER A 677 -0.86 -3.44 -14.37
CA SER A 677 -1.96 -4.31 -14.82
C SER A 677 -3.31 -3.60 -14.99
N GLY A 678 -3.41 -2.33 -14.57
CA GLY A 678 -4.63 -1.51 -14.66
C GLY A 678 -4.55 -0.39 -15.70
N ALA A 679 -3.37 -0.13 -16.28
CA ALA A 679 -3.25 0.75 -17.43
C ALA A 679 -3.78 0.00 -18.66
N SER A 680 -4.83 0.51 -19.29
CA SER A 680 -5.15 0.16 -20.68
C SER A 680 -3.87 0.33 -21.49
N SER A 681 -3.45 -0.74 -22.16
CA SER A 681 -2.29 -0.79 -23.04
C SER A 681 -2.27 0.41 -24.01
N ALA A 682 -1.55 1.45 -23.63
CA ALA A 682 -1.23 2.60 -24.48
C ALA A 682 0.08 3.19 -23.96
N GLY A 683 1.14 2.98 -24.74
CA GLY A 683 2.51 3.28 -24.39
C GLY A 683 3.39 2.16 -24.90
N SER A 684 3.66 2.16 -26.21
CA SER A 684 4.76 1.37 -26.76
C SER A 684 6.04 1.85 -26.08
N VAL A 685 6.52 1.09 -25.11
CA VAL A 685 7.96 1.04 -24.87
C VAL A 685 8.53 0.39 -26.13
N GLY A 686 9.14 1.22 -26.98
CA GLY A 686 9.93 0.71 -28.09
C GLY A 686 11.00 -0.20 -27.52
N GLU A 687 11.05 -1.43 -28.02
CA GLU A 687 12.25 -2.26 -27.89
C GLU A 687 13.37 -1.53 -28.64
N GLY A 688 14.31 -0.96 -27.88
CA GLY A 688 15.43 -0.19 -28.41
C GLY A 688 16.45 0.11 -27.33
N ASP A 689 17.56 -0.63 -27.40
CA ASP A 689 18.87 -0.46 -26.78
C ASP A 689 19.05 -0.59 -25.26
N GLU A 690 19.86 -1.59 -24.89
CA GLU A 690 20.59 -1.67 -23.63
C GLU A 690 21.63 -0.53 -23.56
N SER A 691 21.24 0.67 -23.11
CA SER A 691 22.19 1.61 -22.52
C SER A 691 21.54 2.67 -21.62
N THR A 692 22.11 2.82 -20.41
CA THR A 692 21.86 3.80 -19.34
C THR A 692 20.63 3.60 -18.42
N SER A 693 20.94 3.18 -17.19
CA SER A 693 20.07 3.06 -16.02
C SER A 693 19.57 4.41 -15.49
N HIS A 694 18.65 5.08 -16.19
CA HIS A 694 17.97 6.24 -15.65
C HIS A 694 16.80 5.79 -14.77
N GLY A 695 16.86 6.13 -13.48
CA GLY A 695 15.74 5.94 -12.54
C GLY A 695 14.48 6.70 -12.99
N PRO A 696 13.32 6.43 -12.36
CA PRO A 696 12.07 7.11 -12.69
C PRO A 696 12.19 8.64 -12.57
N ASP A 697 11.61 9.36 -13.53
CA ASP A 697 11.72 10.82 -13.64
C ASP A 697 11.14 11.54 -12.41
N SER A 698 12.01 12.32 -11.74
CA SER A 698 11.65 13.16 -10.59
C SER A 698 10.51 14.14 -10.88
N SER A 699 10.29 14.52 -12.14
CA SER A 699 9.21 15.42 -12.55
C SER A 699 7.82 14.87 -12.21
N LEU A 700 7.65 13.55 -12.13
CA LEU A 700 6.36 12.88 -11.89
C LEU A 700 5.77 13.16 -10.51
N VAL A 701 6.59 13.56 -9.53
CA VAL A 701 6.16 13.90 -8.17
C VAL A 701 6.39 15.37 -7.84
N LYS A 702 6.91 16.17 -8.78
CA LYS A 702 7.13 17.59 -8.59
C LYS A 702 5.80 18.33 -8.69
N ILE A 703 5.21 18.63 -7.54
CA ILE A 703 3.94 19.33 -7.45
C ILE A 703 4.04 20.73 -8.08
N HIS A 704 3.01 21.11 -8.83
CA HIS A 704 2.97 22.39 -9.51
C HIS A 704 3.00 23.56 -8.49
N PRO A 705 3.78 24.64 -8.73
CA PRO A 705 3.94 25.75 -7.79
C PRO A 705 2.64 26.37 -7.27
N ASN A 706 1.60 26.44 -8.11
CA ASN A 706 0.29 26.99 -7.73
C ASN A 706 -0.45 26.20 -6.64
N VAL A 707 -0.16 24.90 -6.48
CA VAL A 707 -0.85 24.03 -5.52
C VAL A 707 0.08 23.42 -4.47
N ARG A 708 1.40 23.56 -4.60
CA ARG A 708 2.40 22.98 -3.68
C ARG A 708 2.19 23.38 -2.21
N ASN A 709 1.72 24.61 -1.98
CA ASN A 709 1.49 25.15 -0.63
C ASN A 709 0.05 24.92 -0.14
N SER A 710 -0.74 24.11 -0.87
CA SER A 710 -2.09 23.71 -0.46
C SER A 710 -2.08 22.26 0.07
N MET A 711 -3.16 21.86 0.73
CA MET A 711 -3.42 20.45 1.05
C MET A 711 -3.95 19.67 -0.16
N PHE A 712 -3.25 19.70 -1.30
CA PHE A 712 -3.71 19.12 -2.59
C PHE A 712 -4.10 17.63 -2.47
N TYR A 713 -3.45 16.90 -1.57
CA TYR A 713 -3.59 15.47 -1.33
C TYR A 713 -4.87 15.07 -0.56
N VAL A 714 -5.59 16.03 0.02
CA VAL A 714 -6.82 15.83 0.82
C VAL A 714 -8.03 15.36 0.00
#